data_AF-A0A143B3W8-F1
#
_entry.id   AF-A0A143B3W8-F1
#
_cell.length_a   1.000
_cell.length_b   1.000
_cell.length_c   1.000
_cell.angle_alpha   90.00
_cell.angle_beta   90.00
_cell.angle_gamma   90.00
#
_symmetry.space_group_name_H-M   'P 1'
#
loop_
_entity.id
_entity.type
_entity.pdbx_description
1 polymer ?
#
loop_
_entity_poly.entity_id
_entity_poly.type
_entity_poly.pdbx_seq_one_letter_code
_entity_poly.pdbx_strand_id
1 'polypeptide(L)'
;MASIDKFPGMTLYPLIFPDAEEAVVGVILPRKVGKAKAGEYSFVEAYCTDPGCDCRRTVLYVVDGKGKQAAVIEFGFDADEPLAGPYLNEYARQPAAAADLLRVFVDLINESPDWLKGMYRHYKEVRKKVDGHAYRGKPFPKPGSVVRTIKPPPEEDPLEAFESLLKAAVRTPPAGGRKKKAAVTAQGSLFPDTGPVAGGTTGWVERCRREAGAPFETTNLRQTELRGYLYANPRAADELAGLLVGYDRAGDETHLDAGLGLLRDALEILRVDLERRRPEAARHMEKWQEALARHVFAEGVAPQLGAMVTQILLDARVEILPLLHEANRRRMLAGLDADADFVADPEQVLRELLEALEQDGAGTPHEFFEAVLQMMSVGDFEVQVNLCRLMLGAEHSTIREAAVLMLFHPQAEVRSGVAQVLAEVEGNRLTPASLRRLIVARNWFPEAQRSLIDQAVTNARKARIECAPLPKRVAATVYGSAVDGAMAQTFQVLVPVGTGFLCYSVMPKKGAGIADAFLVPLAGKRERNELLAMLRHETGAVEVSADYLNRRISQALADGAAQDKVPCHWLVAIAERLGCDQWKAAPFKARAELAALRAELERRGERFVTTRYREKALEDAAAWAEEQPFAYSWFEDDVEVDRVVEKALGKRRRLDVDKCIDAILKKILQPRRSQWVERLVLAALWLKAAKKPPVPWEQMAHVAAAVADETLPLEEIPLMVMIAGHSFGAWMGRQEEGG
;
A
#
# COMPACT_ATOMS: atom_id res chain seq x y z
N MET A 1 7.44 -26.30 -17.00
CA MET A 1 6.76 -25.07 -17.45
C MET A 1 6.22 -24.18 -16.33
N ALA A 2 6.34 -24.55 -15.03
CA ALA A 2 5.73 -23.81 -13.91
C ALA A 2 6.46 -22.52 -13.45
N SER A 3 7.35 -21.94 -14.26
CA SER A 3 8.19 -20.78 -13.90
C SER A 3 8.25 -19.72 -15.00
N ILE A 4 7.25 -19.67 -15.88
CA ILE A 4 7.17 -18.66 -16.95
C ILE A 4 6.25 -17.54 -16.46
N ASP A 5 6.78 -16.32 -16.33
CA ASP A 5 6.00 -15.13 -16.00
C ASP A 5 4.97 -14.88 -17.11
N LYS A 6 3.67 -14.97 -16.79
CA LYS A 6 2.59 -14.78 -17.77
C LYS A 6 2.49 -13.30 -18.13
N PHE A 7 2.55 -12.99 -19.43
CA PHE A 7 2.31 -11.65 -19.94
C PHE A 7 0.80 -11.38 -19.98
N PRO A 8 0.30 -10.22 -19.49
CA PRO A 8 -1.12 -9.91 -19.48
C PRO A 8 -1.75 -10.06 -20.89
N GLY A 9 -2.86 -10.78 -20.98
CA GLY A 9 -3.62 -10.97 -22.24
C GLY A 9 -3.04 -11.99 -23.23
N MET A 10 -1.86 -12.58 -22.98
CA MET A 10 -1.24 -13.59 -23.87
C MET A 10 -1.19 -14.96 -23.18
N THR A 11 -1.77 -15.99 -23.80
CA THR A 11 -1.77 -17.37 -23.30
C THR A 11 -0.84 -18.26 -24.12
N LEU A 12 0.00 -19.06 -23.45
CA LEU A 12 0.89 -20.03 -24.11
C LEU A 12 0.08 -20.99 -25.00
N TYR A 13 0.52 -21.19 -26.24
CA TYR A 13 -0.17 -22.06 -27.20
C TYR A 13 -0.40 -23.49 -26.66
N PRO A 14 0.57 -24.16 -26.00
CA PRO A 14 0.33 -25.47 -25.40
C PRO A 14 -0.70 -25.46 -24.27
N LEU A 15 -1.01 -24.31 -23.64
CA LEU A 15 -2.11 -24.23 -22.67
C LEU A 15 -3.47 -24.07 -23.38
N ILE A 16 -3.48 -23.47 -24.57
CA ILE A 16 -4.69 -23.35 -25.39
C ILE A 16 -4.98 -24.69 -26.08
N PHE A 17 -3.96 -25.39 -26.55
CA PHE A 17 -4.05 -26.68 -27.23
C PHE A 17 -3.07 -27.68 -26.58
N PRO A 18 -3.49 -28.34 -25.47
CA PRO A 18 -2.63 -29.26 -24.70
C PRO A 18 -2.05 -30.43 -25.48
N ASP A 19 -2.73 -30.86 -26.54
CA ASP A 19 -2.32 -32.00 -27.37
C ASP A 19 -1.47 -31.60 -28.59
N ALA A 20 -1.11 -30.31 -28.73
CA ALA A 20 -0.36 -29.81 -29.87
C ALA A 20 1.14 -29.73 -29.57
N GLU A 21 1.94 -30.63 -30.16
CA GLU A 21 3.41 -30.62 -30.05
C GLU A 21 4.08 -29.57 -30.97
N GLU A 22 3.35 -29.00 -31.94
CA GLU A 22 3.91 -28.19 -33.04
C GLU A 22 4.30 -26.74 -32.68
N ALA A 23 3.96 -26.23 -31.48
CA ALA A 23 4.16 -24.82 -31.10
C ALA A 23 5.41 -24.57 -30.23
N VAL A 24 6.30 -25.54 -30.16
CA VAL A 24 7.59 -25.44 -29.49
C VAL A 24 8.69 -25.68 -30.52
N VAL A 25 9.49 -24.65 -30.80
CA VAL A 25 10.64 -24.80 -31.70
C VAL A 25 11.91 -24.96 -30.87
N GLY A 26 12.49 -26.16 -30.94
CA GLY A 26 13.79 -26.48 -30.36
C GLY A 26 14.95 -26.00 -31.24
N VAL A 27 15.89 -25.28 -30.64
CA VAL A 27 17.12 -24.80 -31.26
C VAL A 27 18.30 -25.28 -30.43
N ILE A 28 19.23 -25.99 -31.06
CA ILE A 28 20.48 -26.39 -30.42
C ILE A 28 21.56 -25.40 -30.81
N LEU A 29 22.12 -24.69 -29.83
CA LEU A 29 23.32 -23.88 -30.02
C LEU A 29 24.56 -24.76 -29.83
N PRO A 30 25.30 -25.12 -30.91
CA PRO A 30 26.46 -26.03 -30.80
C PRO A 30 27.66 -25.38 -30.10
N ARG A 31 27.69 -24.04 -30.04
CA ARG A 31 28.69 -23.23 -29.36
C ARG A 31 28.03 -22.03 -28.70
N LYS A 32 28.74 -21.42 -27.75
CA LYS A 32 28.30 -20.19 -27.08
C LYS A 32 28.14 -19.06 -28.10
N VAL A 33 27.00 -18.36 -28.06
CA VAL A 33 26.71 -17.16 -28.88
C VAL A 33 26.55 -15.98 -27.94
N GLY A 34 27.50 -15.05 -27.96
CA GLY A 34 27.53 -13.93 -27.01
C GLY A 34 27.53 -14.41 -25.56
N LYS A 35 26.46 -14.11 -24.81
CA LYS A 35 26.22 -14.57 -23.43
C LYS A 35 25.32 -15.83 -23.36
N ALA A 36 24.68 -16.24 -24.45
CA ALA A 36 23.94 -17.50 -24.53
C ALA A 36 24.90 -18.70 -24.60
N LYS A 37 24.75 -19.66 -23.67
CA LYS A 37 25.61 -20.85 -23.58
C LYS A 37 25.27 -21.85 -24.70
N ALA A 38 26.22 -22.71 -25.05
CA ALA A 38 25.93 -23.89 -25.87
C ALA A 38 24.92 -24.78 -25.15
N GLY A 39 23.97 -25.35 -25.89
CA GLY A 39 22.88 -26.14 -25.34
C GLY A 39 21.58 -25.99 -26.12
N GLU A 40 20.56 -26.72 -25.67
CA GLU A 40 19.22 -26.67 -26.24
C GLU A 40 18.43 -25.50 -25.67
N TYR A 41 17.65 -24.85 -26.53
CA TYR A 41 16.70 -23.80 -26.19
C TYR A 41 15.38 -24.08 -26.90
N SER A 42 14.26 -23.84 -26.23
CA SER A 42 12.93 -24.01 -26.79
C SER A 42 12.22 -22.66 -26.85
N PHE A 43 11.71 -22.32 -28.03
CA PHE A 43 10.88 -21.14 -28.27
C PHE A 43 9.42 -21.56 -28.18
N VAL A 44 8.72 -21.07 -27.16
CA VAL A 44 7.32 -21.41 -26.88
C VAL A 44 6.44 -20.22 -27.23
N GLU A 45 5.48 -20.44 -28.13
CA GLU A 45 4.58 -19.39 -28.61
C GLU A 45 3.46 -19.07 -27.61
N ALA A 46 3.10 -17.79 -27.49
CA ALA A 46 1.96 -17.31 -26.74
C ALA A 46 1.15 -16.30 -27.56
N TYR A 47 -0.18 -16.41 -27.47
CA TYR A 47 -1.11 -15.66 -28.31
C TYR A 47 -2.18 -14.96 -27.49
N CYS A 48 -2.66 -13.84 -28.02
CA CYS A 48 -3.78 -13.12 -27.42
C CYS A 48 -5.01 -14.03 -27.39
N THR A 49 -5.77 -13.98 -26.30
CA THR A 49 -7.00 -14.76 -26.11
C THR A 49 -8.24 -13.88 -25.95
N ASP A 50 -8.12 -12.58 -26.20
CA ASP A 50 -9.24 -11.64 -26.11
C ASP A 50 -10.21 -11.84 -27.28
N PRO A 51 -11.53 -11.97 -27.03
CA PRO A 51 -12.53 -12.13 -28.10
C PRO A 51 -12.53 -10.95 -29.07
N GLY A 52 -12.53 -11.25 -30.37
CA GLY A 52 -12.59 -10.23 -31.44
C GLY A 52 -11.29 -9.45 -31.67
N CYS A 53 -10.22 -9.71 -30.90
CA CYS A 53 -8.93 -9.07 -31.09
C CYS A 53 -8.21 -9.62 -32.34
N ASP A 54 -7.70 -8.71 -33.20
CA ASP A 54 -6.87 -9.04 -34.37
C ASP A 54 -5.49 -8.36 -34.26
N CYS A 55 -4.82 -8.55 -33.11
CA CYS A 55 -3.52 -7.91 -32.86
C CYS A 55 -2.40 -8.40 -33.79
N ARG A 56 -2.55 -9.61 -34.38
CA ARG A 56 -1.58 -10.23 -35.30
C ARG A 56 -0.15 -10.21 -34.77
N ARG A 57 0.00 -10.56 -33.49
CA ARG A 57 1.27 -10.67 -32.75
C ARG A 57 1.37 -12.02 -32.04
N THR A 58 2.61 -12.39 -31.71
CA THR A 58 2.95 -13.50 -30.80
C THR A 58 4.01 -13.03 -29.81
N VAL A 59 3.98 -13.59 -28.61
CA VAL A 59 5.09 -13.50 -27.65
C VAL A 59 5.80 -14.85 -27.65
N LEU A 60 7.13 -14.84 -27.64
CA LEU A 60 7.96 -16.04 -27.61
C LEU A 60 8.68 -16.11 -26.27
N TYR A 61 8.37 -17.15 -25.52
CA TYR A 61 9.08 -17.51 -24.31
C TYR A 61 10.19 -18.47 -24.66
N VAL A 62 11.43 -18.02 -24.48
CA VAL A 62 12.60 -18.85 -24.71
C VAL A 62 13.00 -19.49 -23.40
N VAL A 63 13.05 -20.82 -23.35
CA VAL A 63 13.53 -21.59 -22.19
C VAL A 63 14.79 -22.37 -22.55
N ASP A 64 15.73 -22.52 -21.62
CA ASP A 64 16.88 -23.39 -21.80
C ASP A 64 16.52 -24.88 -21.62
N GLY A 65 17.43 -25.80 -21.96
CA GLY A 65 17.25 -27.25 -21.78
C GLY A 65 17.06 -27.72 -20.33
N LYS A 66 17.06 -26.80 -19.35
CA LYS A 66 16.68 -27.06 -17.94
C LYS A 66 15.29 -26.50 -17.61
N GLY A 67 14.57 -25.97 -18.59
CA GLY A 67 13.25 -25.38 -18.45
C GLY A 67 13.24 -23.99 -17.81
N LYS A 68 14.39 -23.30 -17.73
CA LYS A 68 14.49 -21.94 -17.17
C LYS A 68 14.32 -20.89 -18.26
N GLN A 69 13.55 -19.84 -17.98
CA GLN A 69 13.41 -18.70 -18.89
C GLN A 69 14.76 -18.05 -19.21
N ALA A 70 15.02 -17.91 -20.50
CA ALA A 70 16.26 -17.40 -21.10
C ALA A 70 16.05 -16.08 -21.89
N ALA A 71 14.85 -15.86 -22.44
CA ALA A 71 14.42 -14.60 -23.05
C ALA A 71 12.89 -14.53 -23.17
N VAL A 72 12.33 -13.32 -23.27
CA VAL A 72 10.93 -13.08 -23.71
C VAL A 72 10.95 -12.08 -24.87
N ILE A 73 10.48 -12.51 -26.04
CA ILE A 73 10.56 -11.76 -27.30
C ILE A 73 9.15 -11.43 -27.78
N GLU A 74 8.89 -10.16 -28.09
CA GLU A 74 7.66 -9.77 -28.79
C GLU A 74 7.88 -9.76 -30.29
N PHE A 75 6.89 -10.25 -31.04
CA PHE A 75 6.97 -10.33 -32.49
C PHE A 75 5.61 -10.09 -33.16
N GLY A 76 5.55 -9.08 -34.04
CA GLY A 76 4.40 -8.74 -34.85
C GLY A 76 4.49 -9.25 -36.28
N PHE A 77 3.38 -9.78 -36.77
CA PHE A 77 3.33 -10.38 -38.10
C PHE A 77 3.35 -9.35 -39.23
N ASP A 78 2.84 -8.15 -38.97
CA ASP A 78 2.81 -7.06 -39.94
C ASP A 78 4.03 -6.15 -39.72
N ALA A 79 4.93 -6.10 -40.71
CA ALA A 79 6.23 -5.43 -40.58
C ALA A 79 6.15 -3.89 -40.53
N ASP A 80 5.05 -3.35 -41.07
CA ASP A 80 4.80 -1.91 -41.22
C ASP A 80 4.00 -1.32 -40.05
N GLU A 81 3.59 -2.16 -39.09
CA GLU A 81 2.86 -1.68 -37.89
C GLU A 81 3.85 -1.20 -36.81
N PRO A 82 3.44 -0.26 -35.93
CA PRO A 82 4.30 0.26 -34.86
C PRO A 82 4.86 -0.83 -33.94
N LEU A 83 4.09 -1.90 -33.72
CA LEU A 83 4.41 -3.03 -32.84
C LEU A 83 4.97 -4.26 -33.61
N ALA A 84 5.54 -4.04 -34.80
CA ALA A 84 6.02 -5.11 -35.66
C ALA A 84 7.11 -5.99 -35.02
N GLY A 85 8.00 -5.39 -34.20
CA GLY A 85 9.18 -6.06 -33.66
C GLY A 85 10.02 -6.80 -34.72
N PRO A 86 10.85 -7.78 -34.33
CA PRO A 86 10.99 -8.31 -32.98
C PRO A 86 11.86 -7.46 -32.04
N TYR A 87 11.50 -7.43 -30.75
CA TYR A 87 12.24 -6.79 -29.66
C TYR A 87 12.12 -7.58 -28.35
N LEU A 88 12.97 -7.27 -27.36
CA LEU A 88 12.84 -7.85 -26.02
C LEU A 88 11.71 -7.15 -25.27
N ASN A 89 10.84 -7.92 -24.63
CA ASN A 89 9.78 -7.39 -23.79
C ASN A 89 10.40 -6.69 -22.56
N GLU A 90 10.06 -5.41 -22.35
CA GLU A 90 10.63 -4.58 -21.28
C GLU A 90 10.02 -4.87 -19.90
N TYR A 91 8.79 -5.41 -19.88
CA TYR A 91 8.07 -5.78 -18.66
C TYR A 91 8.48 -7.15 -18.10
N ALA A 92 9.07 -8.02 -18.93
CA ALA A 92 9.58 -9.31 -18.53
C ALA A 92 11.03 -9.22 -18.05
N ARG A 93 11.37 -9.95 -16.99
CA ARG A 93 12.76 -10.05 -16.54
C ARG A 93 13.63 -10.72 -17.62
N GLN A 94 14.53 -9.95 -18.23
CA GLN A 94 15.47 -10.45 -19.25
C GLN A 94 16.81 -10.88 -18.62
N PRO A 95 17.22 -12.16 -18.75
CA PRO A 95 18.57 -12.59 -18.42
C PRO A 95 19.60 -12.00 -19.39
N ALA A 96 20.89 -12.02 -19.00
CA ALA A 96 21.95 -11.45 -19.82
C ALA A 96 22.12 -12.12 -21.21
N ALA A 97 21.58 -13.32 -21.43
CA ALA A 97 21.59 -14.03 -22.71
C ALA A 97 20.45 -13.61 -23.67
N ALA A 98 19.47 -12.83 -23.20
CA ALA A 98 18.26 -12.53 -23.97
C ALA A 98 18.54 -11.79 -25.28
N ALA A 99 19.44 -10.81 -25.28
CA ALA A 99 19.78 -10.06 -26.49
C ALA A 99 20.44 -10.92 -27.58
N ASP A 100 21.21 -11.95 -27.19
CA ASP A 100 21.81 -12.89 -28.12
C ASP A 100 20.77 -13.89 -28.66
N LEU A 101 19.84 -14.33 -27.81
CA LEU A 101 18.73 -15.21 -28.21
C LEU A 101 17.72 -14.51 -29.12
N LEU A 102 17.52 -13.20 -28.95
CA LEU A 102 16.75 -12.37 -29.90
C LEU A 102 17.41 -12.33 -31.27
N ARG A 103 18.75 -12.19 -31.36
CA ARG A 103 19.47 -12.26 -32.65
C ARG A 103 19.31 -13.63 -33.29
N VAL A 104 19.49 -14.70 -32.52
CA VAL A 104 19.26 -16.08 -33.00
C VAL A 104 17.85 -16.25 -33.55
N PHE A 105 16.83 -15.72 -32.87
CA PHE A 105 15.45 -15.75 -33.37
C PHE A 105 15.30 -15.02 -34.72
N VAL A 106 15.85 -13.81 -34.83
CA VAL A 106 15.79 -13.01 -36.07
C VAL A 106 16.47 -13.72 -37.24
N ASP A 107 17.63 -14.33 -37.01
CA ASP A 107 18.34 -15.10 -38.04
C ASP A 107 17.50 -16.30 -38.50
N LEU A 108 16.98 -17.09 -37.55
CA LEU A 108 16.19 -18.29 -37.84
C LEU A 108 14.87 -17.99 -38.55
N ILE A 109 14.14 -16.95 -38.15
CA ILE A 109 12.85 -16.62 -38.76
C ILE A 109 13.00 -16.10 -40.20
N ASN A 110 14.16 -15.51 -40.53
CA ASN A 110 14.51 -15.07 -41.87
C ASN A 110 15.01 -16.23 -42.75
N GLU A 111 15.79 -17.15 -42.19
CA GLU A 111 16.32 -18.32 -42.90
C GLU A 111 15.25 -19.40 -43.15
N SER A 112 14.28 -19.53 -42.24
CA SER A 112 13.23 -20.56 -42.29
C SER A 112 11.82 -19.96 -42.31
N PRO A 113 11.32 -19.51 -43.48
CA PRO A 113 9.97 -18.95 -43.63
C PRO A 113 8.84 -19.90 -43.20
N ASP A 114 9.09 -21.21 -43.15
CA ASP A 114 8.12 -22.21 -42.68
C ASP A 114 7.77 -22.06 -41.20
N TRP A 115 8.69 -21.54 -40.37
CA TRP A 115 8.38 -21.25 -38.97
C TRP A 115 7.35 -20.12 -38.84
N LEU A 116 7.53 -19.04 -39.60
CA LEU A 116 6.55 -17.95 -39.67
C LEU A 116 5.19 -18.41 -40.22
N LYS A 117 5.21 -19.32 -41.20
CA LYS A 117 3.99 -19.96 -41.73
C LYS A 117 3.28 -20.79 -40.67
N GLY A 118 4.03 -21.47 -39.79
CA GLY A 118 3.51 -22.16 -38.60
C GLY A 118 2.83 -21.20 -37.63
N MET A 119 3.50 -20.11 -37.25
CA MET A 119 2.92 -19.08 -36.38
C MET A 119 1.61 -18.50 -36.92
N TYR A 120 1.51 -18.25 -38.24
CA TYR A 120 0.26 -17.79 -38.85
C TYR A 120 -0.88 -18.81 -38.75
N ARG A 121 -0.54 -20.11 -38.82
CA ARG A 121 -1.52 -21.19 -38.66
C ARG A 121 -2.00 -21.24 -37.22
N HIS A 122 -1.08 -21.26 -36.26
CA HIS A 122 -1.36 -21.25 -34.83
C HIS A 122 -2.20 -20.03 -34.43
N TYR A 123 -1.87 -18.83 -34.93
CA TYR A 123 -2.69 -17.64 -34.72
C TYR A 123 -4.13 -17.83 -35.21
N LYS A 124 -4.33 -18.35 -36.43
CA LYS A 124 -5.68 -18.62 -36.97
C LYS A 124 -6.43 -19.68 -36.17
N GLU A 125 -5.75 -20.69 -35.64
CA GLU A 125 -6.34 -21.71 -34.79
C GLU A 125 -6.80 -21.13 -33.45
N VAL A 126 -5.96 -20.29 -32.81
CA VAL A 126 -6.33 -19.53 -31.61
C VAL A 126 -7.54 -18.64 -31.87
N ARG A 127 -7.52 -17.83 -32.95
CA ARG A 127 -8.66 -16.98 -33.33
C ARG A 127 -9.91 -17.81 -33.58
N LYS A 128 -9.80 -18.96 -34.26
CA LYS A 128 -10.94 -19.87 -34.47
C LYS A 128 -11.52 -20.41 -33.16
N LYS A 129 -10.66 -20.74 -32.19
CA LYS A 129 -11.08 -21.27 -30.89
C LYS A 129 -11.70 -20.19 -30.00
N VAL A 130 -11.14 -18.98 -30.00
CA VAL A 130 -11.57 -17.85 -29.16
C VAL A 130 -12.84 -17.20 -29.73
N ASP A 131 -12.89 -16.92 -31.04
CA ASP A 131 -13.98 -16.19 -31.68
C ASP A 131 -15.14 -17.11 -32.12
N GLY A 132 -14.97 -18.43 -32.02
CA GLY A 132 -15.98 -19.43 -32.41
C GLY A 132 -16.19 -19.56 -33.93
N HIS A 133 -15.41 -18.87 -34.76
CA HIS A 133 -15.48 -18.95 -36.23
C HIS A 133 -14.09 -18.83 -36.87
N ALA A 134 -13.92 -19.29 -38.10
CA ALA A 134 -12.65 -19.17 -38.82
C ALA A 134 -12.18 -17.69 -38.90
N TYR A 135 -10.86 -17.47 -38.84
CA TYR A 135 -10.25 -16.14 -38.93
C TYR A 135 -10.70 -15.38 -40.19
N ARG A 136 -11.19 -14.13 -39.99
CA ARG A 136 -11.71 -13.25 -41.05
C ARG A 136 -10.91 -11.95 -41.21
N GLY A 137 -9.80 -11.79 -40.50
CA GLY A 137 -8.96 -10.60 -40.58
C GLY A 137 -8.18 -10.49 -41.88
N LYS A 138 -7.35 -9.44 -42.00
CA LYS A 138 -6.54 -9.20 -43.21
C LYS A 138 -5.58 -10.38 -43.50
N PRO A 139 -5.27 -10.66 -44.78
CA PRO A 139 -4.30 -11.70 -45.14
C PRO A 139 -2.91 -11.44 -44.53
N PHE A 140 -2.23 -12.51 -44.13
CA PHE A 140 -0.87 -12.39 -43.61
C PHE A 140 0.16 -12.09 -44.72
N PRO A 141 1.19 -11.28 -44.43
CA PRO A 141 2.32 -11.10 -45.34
C PRO A 141 2.91 -12.46 -45.72
N LYS A 142 3.26 -12.65 -46.99
CA LYS A 142 3.82 -13.92 -47.46
C LYS A 142 5.08 -14.26 -46.65
N PRO A 143 5.19 -15.46 -46.04
CA PRO A 143 6.40 -15.83 -45.31
C PRO A 143 7.65 -15.68 -46.19
N GLY A 144 8.71 -15.08 -45.65
CA GLY A 144 9.95 -14.78 -46.37
C GLY A 144 9.89 -13.59 -47.33
N SER A 145 8.75 -12.89 -47.45
CA SER A 145 8.66 -11.66 -48.26
C SER A 145 9.21 -10.40 -47.58
N VAL A 146 9.43 -10.46 -46.27
CA VAL A 146 9.98 -9.36 -45.48
C VAL A 146 11.14 -9.89 -44.65
N VAL A 147 12.30 -9.24 -44.77
CA VAL A 147 13.46 -9.48 -43.91
C VAL A 147 13.20 -8.79 -42.58
N ARG A 148 13.18 -9.57 -41.49
CA ARG A 148 12.99 -9.10 -40.12
C ARG A 148 14.30 -8.57 -39.56
N THR A 149 14.25 -7.44 -38.89
CA THR A 149 15.39 -6.86 -38.18
C THR A 149 14.96 -6.54 -36.75
N ILE A 150 15.90 -6.58 -35.81
CA ILE A 150 15.63 -6.17 -34.43
C ILE A 150 15.24 -4.70 -34.43
N LYS A 151 14.05 -4.39 -33.91
CA LYS A 151 13.61 -3.02 -33.69
C LYS A 151 13.84 -2.64 -32.22
N PRO A 152 14.01 -1.35 -31.88
CA PRO A 152 13.83 -0.93 -30.51
C PRO A 152 12.39 -1.24 -30.07
N PRO A 153 12.15 -1.46 -28.77
CA PRO A 153 10.79 -1.41 -28.23
C PRO A 153 10.15 -0.09 -28.67
N PRO A 154 8.86 -0.10 -29.03
CA PRO A 154 8.16 1.12 -29.40
C PRO A 154 8.26 2.12 -28.24
N GLU A 155 8.84 3.29 -28.49
CA GLU A 155 8.72 4.42 -27.58
C GLU A 155 7.25 4.83 -27.58
N GLU A 156 6.51 4.50 -26.53
CA GLU A 156 5.15 5.00 -26.36
C GLU A 156 5.24 6.50 -26.04
N ASP A 157 5.06 7.36 -27.05
CA ASP A 157 4.50 8.69 -26.80
C ASP A 157 3.01 8.48 -26.49
N PRO A 158 2.58 8.63 -25.22
CA PRO A 158 1.21 8.33 -24.81
C PRO A 158 0.17 9.17 -25.56
N LEU A 159 0.57 10.34 -26.09
CA LEU A 159 -0.32 11.21 -26.86
C LEU A 159 -0.58 10.71 -28.28
N GLU A 160 0.38 10.05 -28.93
CA GLU A 160 0.24 9.61 -30.34
C GLU A 160 -0.66 8.37 -30.46
N ALA A 161 -0.58 7.46 -29.47
CA ALA A 161 -1.48 6.32 -29.33
C ALA A 161 -2.93 6.77 -29.07
N PHE A 162 -3.11 7.82 -28.26
CA PHE A 162 -4.42 8.42 -27.94
C PHE A 162 -5.03 9.17 -29.14
N GLU A 163 -4.23 9.92 -29.91
CA GLU A 163 -4.68 10.60 -31.13
C GLU A 163 -5.08 9.63 -32.25
N SER A 164 -4.35 8.51 -32.40
CA SER A 164 -4.66 7.50 -33.42
C SER A 164 -6.00 6.79 -33.12
N LEU A 165 -6.27 6.55 -31.83
CA LEU A 165 -7.54 6.02 -31.32
C LEU A 165 -8.73 6.97 -31.57
N LEU A 166 -8.51 8.28 -31.39
CA LEU A 166 -9.49 9.33 -31.70
C LEU A 166 -9.74 9.52 -33.21
N LYS A 167 -8.69 9.41 -34.04
CA LYS A 167 -8.78 9.56 -35.50
C LYS A 167 -9.49 8.37 -36.17
N ALA A 168 -9.38 7.17 -35.59
CA ALA A 168 -10.13 5.99 -36.05
C ALA A 168 -11.63 6.07 -35.75
N ALA A 169 -12.03 6.77 -34.67
CA ALA A 169 -13.42 6.91 -34.24
C ALA A 169 -14.25 7.90 -35.08
N VAL A 170 -13.63 8.73 -35.94
CA VAL A 170 -14.31 9.87 -36.61
C VAL A 170 -14.57 9.64 -38.11
N ARG A 171 -14.24 8.48 -38.69
CA ARG A 171 -14.40 8.23 -40.13
C ARG A 171 -15.42 7.15 -40.49
N THR A 172 -16.72 7.42 -40.32
CA THR A 172 -17.75 7.02 -41.32
C THR A 172 -19.05 7.83 -41.17
N PRO A 173 -19.65 8.39 -42.26
CA PRO A 173 -20.96 9.06 -42.24
C PRO A 173 -22.15 8.09 -42.38
N PRO A 174 -23.41 8.54 -42.19
CA PRO A 174 -24.55 7.70 -41.85
C PRO A 174 -25.33 7.18 -43.07
N ALA A 175 -25.86 5.95 -42.97
CA ALA A 175 -26.86 5.42 -43.90
C ALA A 175 -28.11 4.90 -43.16
N GLY A 176 -29.24 5.50 -43.54
CA GLY A 176 -30.65 5.19 -43.32
C GLY A 176 -31.11 3.89 -42.62
N GLY A 177 -31.83 4.11 -41.53
CA GLY A 177 -33.10 3.48 -41.10
C GLY A 177 -33.45 2.03 -41.47
N ARG A 178 -33.63 1.20 -40.43
CA ARG A 178 -34.91 0.53 -40.11
C ARG A 178 -34.84 -0.18 -38.74
N LYS A 179 -35.91 0.01 -37.95
CA LYS A 179 -36.11 -0.57 -36.61
C LYS A 179 -36.15 -2.10 -36.65
N LYS A 180 -35.35 -2.77 -35.81
CA LYS A 180 -35.72 -4.00 -35.09
C LYS A 180 -35.04 -3.99 -33.72
N LYS A 181 -35.86 -4.13 -32.67
CA LYS A 181 -35.41 -4.31 -31.28
C LYS A 181 -34.65 -5.63 -31.17
N ALA A 182 -33.39 -5.58 -30.77
CA ALA A 182 -32.64 -6.69 -30.20
C ALA A 182 -31.60 -6.11 -29.23
N ALA A 183 -31.38 -6.83 -28.13
CA ALA A 183 -30.76 -6.36 -26.90
C ALA A 183 -29.37 -5.73 -27.08
N VAL A 184 -29.13 -4.65 -26.32
CA VAL A 184 -27.81 -4.06 -26.11
C VAL A 184 -27.02 -5.03 -25.23
N THR A 185 -26.03 -5.72 -25.79
CA THR A 185 -24.93 -6.32 -25.03
C THR A 185 -23.79 -5.30 -24.99
N ALA A 186 -23.51 -4.80 -23.79
CA ALA A 186 -22.45 -3.86 -23.49
C ALA A 186 -21.07 -4.43 -23.87
N GLN A 187 -20.19 -3.59 -24.40
CA GLN A 187 -18.75 -3.85 -24.51
C GLN A 187 -18.18 -3.95 -23.08
N GLY A 188 -17.52 -5.07 -22.78
CA GLY A 188 -16.96 -5.40 -21.47
C GLY A 188 -15.74 -4.54 -21.11
N SER A 189 -15.58 -4.36 -19.79
CA SER A 189 -14.54 -3.60 -19.09
C SER A 189 -13.11 -3.95 -19.55
N LEU A 190 -12.20 -2.97 -19.46
CA LEU A 190 -10.76 -3.08 -19.73
C LEU A 190 -9.97 -3.82 -18.62
N PHE A 191 -10.64 -4.20 -17.54
CA PHE A 191 -10.15 -5.11 -16.51
C PHE A 191 -10.71 -6.50 -16.81
N PRO A 192 -10.00 -7.61 -16.50
CA PRO A 192 -10.60 -8.93 -16.61
C PRO A 192 -11.90 -8.91 -15.83
N ASP A 193 -13.01 -9.19 -16.52
CA ASP A 193 -14.33 -9.33 -15.91
C ASP A 193 -14.24 -10.53 -14.96
N THR A 194 -13.82 -10.29 -13.72
CA THR A 194 -14.14 -11.18 -12.63
C THR A 194 -15.60 -10.90 -12.36
N GLY A 195 -16.46 -11.55 -13.16
CA GLY A 195 -17.90 -11.37 -13.05
C GLY A 195 -18.34 -11.44 -11.58
N PRO A 196 -19.46 -10.79 -11.22
CA PRO A 196 -19.88 -10.61 -9.84
C PRO A 196 -19.69 -11.91 -9.06
N VAL A 197 -18.95 -11.83 -7.95
CA VAL A 197 -18.62 -12.99 -7.12
C VAL A 197 -19.90 -13.79 -6.87
N ALA A 198 -20.00 -14.95 -7.53
CA ALA A 198 -21.19 -15.77 -7.45
C ALA A 198 -21.36 -16.26 -6.00
N GLY A 199 -22.53 -15.99 -5.41
CA GLY A 199 -22.84 -16.41 -4.03
C GLY A 199 -22.70 -15.35 -2.94
N GLY A 200 -22.62 -14.06 -3.29
CA GLY A 200 -22.65 -12.97 -2.30
C GLY A 200 -21.45 -13.03 -1.35
N THR A 201 -21.67 -12.80 -0.06
CA THR A 201 -20.59 -12.73 0.93
C THR A 201 -19.85 -14.07 1.08
N THR A 202 -20.53 -15.20 0.94
CA THR A 202 -19.89 -16.53 0.93
C THR A 202 -18.92 -16.69 -0.23
N GLY A 203 -19.29 -16.21 -1.42
CA GLY A 203 -18.38 -16.26 -2.57
C GLY A 203 -17.12 -15.42 -2.37
N TRP A 204 -17.21 -14.31 -1.63
CA TRP A 204 -16.06 -13.48 -1.27
C TRP A 204 -15.11 -14.21 -0.33
N VAL A 205 -15.65 -14.91 0.67
CA VAL A 205 -14.84 -15.76 1.57
C VAL A 205 -14.08 -16.82 0.76
N GLU A 206 -14.75 -17.51 -0.16
CA GLU A 206 -14.11 -18.51 -1.02
C GLU A 206 -13.02 -17.93 -1.93
N ARG A 207 -13.24 -16.72 -2.43
CA ARG A 207 -12.24 -16.02 -3.23
C ARG A 207 -11.02 -15.64 -2.39
N CYS A 208 -11.22 -15.05 -1.21
CA CYS A 208 -10.15 -14.73 -0.27
C CYS A 208 -9.34 -15.99 0.09
N ARG A 209 -10.01 -17.13 0.30
CA ARG A 209 -9.37 -18.42 0.55
C ARG A 209 -8.49 -18.88 -0.61
N ARG A 210 -9.00 -18.81 -1.85
CA ARG A 210 -8.26 -19.20 -3.07
C ARG A 210 -7.07 -18.30 -3.35
N GLU A 211 -7.17 -17.03 -2.99
CA GLU A 211 -6.18 -15.98 -3.26
C GLU A 211 -5.31 -15.66 -2.04
N ALA A 212 -5.28 -16.55 -1.03
CA ALA A 212 -4.40 -16.42 0.12
C ALA A 212 -2.93 -16.42 -0.35
N GLY A 213 -2.19 -15.34 -0.05
CA GLY A 213 -0.80 -15.16 -0.48
C GLY A 213 -0.62 -14.70 -1.94
N ALA A 214 -1.67 -14.18 -2.58
CA ALA A 214 -1.57 -13.61 -3.92
C ALA A 214 -0.65 -12.37 -3.97
N PRO A 215 -0.05 -12.05 -5.13
CA PRO A 215 0.74 -10.83 -5.31
C PRO A 215 -0.07 -9.56 -5.00
N PHE A 216 0.61 -8.51 -4.54
CA PHE A 216 0.01 -7.23 -4.16
C PHE A 216 -0.98 -6.66 -5.21
N GLU A 217 -0.66 -6.77 -6.50
CA GLU A 217 -1.53 -6.31 -7.59
C GLU A 217 -2.89 -7.02 -7.61
N THR A 218 -2.90 -8.33 -7.33
CA THR A 218 -4.13 -9.12 -7.23
C THR A 218 -4.94 -8.70 -6.00
N THR A 219 -4.26 -8.41 -4.88
CA THR A 219 -4.88 -7.92 -3.66
C THR A 219 -5.50 -6.53 -3.86
N ASN A 220 -4.82 -5.62 -4.57
CA ASN A 220 -5.33 -4.27 -4.84
C ASN A 220 -6.58 -4.29 -5.73
N LEU A 221 -6.56 -5.08 -6.80
CA LEU A 221 -7.75 -5.29 -7.65
C LEU A 221 -8.93 -5.87 -6.85
N ARG A 222 -8.66 -6.87 -5.98
CA ARG A 222 -9.67 -7.46 -5.10
C ARG A 222 -10.27 -6.43 -4.14
N GLN A 223 -9.44 -5.57 -3.54
CA GLN A 223 -9.92 -4.51 -2.64
C GLN A 223 -10.80 -3.49 -3.39
N THR A 224 -10.47 -3.15 -4.63
CA THR A 224 -11.30 -2.29 -5.48
C THR A 224 -12.68 -2.90 -5.76
N GLU A 225 -12.73 -4.15 -6.20
CA GLU A 225 -13.99 -4.86 -6.46
C GLU A 225 -14.80 -5.07 -5.17
N LEU A 226 -14.12 -5.36 -4.05
CA LEU A 226 -14.74 -5.49 -2.74
C LEU A 226 -15.39 -4.17 -2.33
N ARG A 227 -14.72 -3.03 -2.53
CA ARG A 227 -15.30 -1.70 -2.26
C ARG A 227 -16.64 -1.54 -2.97
N GLY A 228 -16.71 -1.83 -4.28
CA GLY A 228 -17.96 -1.77 -5.04
C GLY A 228 -19.05 -2.67 -4.46
N TYR A 229 -18.70 -3.92 -4.12
CA TYR A 229 -19.61 -4.86 -3.47
C TYR A 229 -20.14 -4.35 -2.12
N LEU A 230 -19.27 -3.81 -1.26
CA LEU A 230 -19.62 -3.32 0.07
C LEU A 230 -20.67 -2.21 0.04
N TYR A 231 -20.52 -1.24 -0.87
CA TYR A 231 -21.46 -0.13 -1.00
C TYR A 231 -22.77 -0.54 -1.70
N ALA A 232 -22.72 -1.52 -2.61
CA ALA A 232 -23.91 -2.03 -3.30
C ALA A 232 -24.76 -2.99 -2.43
N ASN A 233 -24.14 -3.65 -1.43
CA ASN A 233 -24.78 -4.73 -0.67
C ASN A 233 -24.87 -4.38 0.83
N PRO A 234 -25.94 -3.71 1.28
CA PRO A 234 -26.07 -3.27 2.67
C PRO A 234 -26.17 -4.41 3.69
N ARG A 235 -26.36 -5.67 3.24
CA ARG A 235 -26.40 -6.88 4.08
C ARG A 235 -25.05 -7.57 4.24
N ALA A 236 -24.01 -7.17 3.50
CA ALA A 236 -22.71 -7.83 3.51
C ALA A 236 -22.10 -7.92 4.92
N ALA A 237 -22.28 -6.88 5.74
CA ALA A 237 -21.85 -6.86 7.13
C ALA A 237 -22.52 -7.94 8.00
N ASP A 238 -23.85 -8.01 7.98
CA ASP A 238 -24.61 -9.02 8.73
C ASP A 238 -24.33 -10.44 8.22
N GLU A 239 -24.21 -10.62 6.91
CA GLU A 239 -23.89 -11.92 6.31
C GLU A 239 -22.50 -12.39 6.73
N LEU A 240 -21.46 -11.53 6.66
CA LEU A 240 -20.12 -11.93 7.06
C LEU A 240 -20.04 -12.23 8.56
N ALA A 241 -20.61 -11.36 9.39
CA ALA A 241 -20.60 -11.55 10.84
C ALA A 241 -21.30 -12.86 11.25
N GLY A 242 -22.41 -13.22 10.58
CA GLY A 242 -23.07 -14.51 10.79
C GLY A 242 -22.24 -15.71 10.29
N LEU A 243 -21.57 -15.58 9.13
CA LEU A 243 -20.69 -16.63 8.59
C LEU A 243 -19.51 -16.92 9.53
N LEU A 244 -18.88 -15.89 10.11
CA LEU A 244 -17.78 -16.05 11.06
C LEU A 244 -18.18 -16.93 12.25
N VAL A 245 -19.35 -16.68 12.85
CA VAL A 245 -19.90 -17.50 13.95
C VAL A 245 -20.21 -18.91 13.48
N GLY A 246 -20.70 -19.07 12.25
CA GLY A 246 -20.96 -20.38 11.64
C GLY A 246 -19.70 -21.21 11.45
N TYR A 247 -18.62 -20.62 10.93
CA TYR A 247 -17.34 -21.29 10.71
C TYR A 247 -16.65 -21.65 12.02
N ASP A 248 -16.64 -20.74 13.00
CA ASP A 248 -16.10 -20.98 14.35
C ASP A 248 -16.81 -22.16 15.03
N ARG A 249 -18.15 -22.18 15.03
CA ARG A 249 -18.94 -23.30 15.59
C ARG A 249 -18.72 -24.62 14.86
N ALA A 250 -18.43 -24.59 13.56
CA ALA A 250 -18.16 -25.76 12.76
C ALA A 250 -16.70 -26.27 12.91
N GLY A 251 -15.81 -25.48 13.52
CA GLY A 251 -14.38 -25.76 13.55
C GLY A 251 -13.72 -25.67 12.16
N ASP A 252 -14.29 -24.87 11.25
CA ASP A 252 -13.77 -24.68 9.90
C ASP A 252 -12.73 -23.55 9.87
N GLU A 253 -11.54 -23.85 10.35
CA GLU A 253 -10.44 -22.87 10.49
C GLU A 253 -10.10 -22.19 9.16
N THR A 254 -10.16 -22.93 8.05
CA THR A 254 -9.78 -22.37 6.73
C THR A 254 -10.76 -21.31 6.24
N HIS A 255 -12.08 -21.52 6.41
CA HIS A 255 -13.07 -20.50 6.05
C HIS A 255 -13.14 -19.38 7.08
N LEU A 256 -12.90 -19.70 8.35
CA LEU A 256 -12.81 -18.68 9.40
C LEU A 256 -11.68 -17.70 9.08
N ASP A 257 -10.48 -18.18 8.79
CA ASP A 257 -9.33 -17.35 8.42
C ASP A 257 -9.60 -16.49 7.18
N ALA A 258 -10.20 -17.07 6.14
CA ALA A 258 -10.56 -16.34 4.94
C ALA A 258 -11.64 -15.26 5.20
N GLY A 259 -12.62 -15.56 6.05
CA GLY A 259 -13.65 -14.60 6.46
C GLY A 259 -13.09 -13.47 7.31
N LEU A 260 -12.15 -13.76 8.21
CA LEU A 260 -11.43 -12.75 8.99
C LEU A 260 -10.54 -11.88 8.09
N GLY A 261 -9.91 -12.46 7.07
CA GLY A 261 -9.19 -11.71 6.03
C GLY A 261 -10.11 -10.75 5.26
N LEU A 262 -11.31 -11.21 4.89
CA LEU A 262 -12.32 -10.36 4.24
C LEU A 262 -12.80 -9.21 5.14
N LEU A 263 -13.00 -9.48 6.44
CA LEU A 263 -13.35 -8.45 7.42
C LEU A 263 -12.25 -7.38 7.51
N ARG A 264 -10.98 -7.80 7.53
CA ARG A 264 -9.82 -6.90 7.55
C ARG A 264 -9.80 -5.98 6.32
N ASP A 265 -9.94 -6.55 5.11
CA ASP A 265 -10.00 -5.79 3.87
C ASP A 265 -11.19 -4.79 3.87
N ALA A 266 -12.37 -5.23 4.33
CA ALA A 266 -13.55 -4.38 4.38
C ALA A 266 -13.39 -3.19 5.33
N LEU A 267 -12.85 -3.43 6.54
CA LEU A 267 -12.59 -2.37 7.52
C LEU A 267 -11.52 -1.40 7.03
N GLU A 268 -10.48 -1.89 6.34
CA GLU A 268 -9.45 -1.05 5.73
C GLU A 268 -10.05 -0.13 4.65
N ILE A 269 -10.86 -0.68 3.74
CA ILE A 269 -11.56 0.07 2.70
C ILE A 269 -12.40 1.19 3.31
N LEU A 270 -13.21 0.86 4.32
CA LEU A 270 -14.09 1.82 4.97
C LEU A 270 -13.32 2.89 5.74
N ARG A 271 -12.20 2.52 6.41
CA ARG A 271 -11.31 3.50 7.04
C ARG A 271 -10.74 4.46 6.00
N VAL A 272 -10.25 3.96 4.87
CA VAL A 272 -9.70 4.80 3.79
C VAL A 272 -10.76 5.78 3.27
N ASP A 273 -11.99 5.32 3.04
CA ASP A 273 -13.06 6.20 2.56
C ASP A 273 -13.55 7.21 3.62
N LEU A 274 -13.49 6.84 4.91
CA LEU A 274 -13.70 7.76 6.04
C LEU A 274 -12.65 8.87 6.04
N GLU A 275 -11.37 8.53 5.88
CA GLU A 275 -10.28 9.50 5.75
C GLU A 275 -10.49 10.45 4.56
N ARG A 276 -11.08 9.94 3.47
CA ARG A 276 -11.46 10.70 2.27
C ARG A 276 -12.81 11.44 2.41
N ARG A 277 -13.36 11.50 3.63
CA ARG A 277 -14.57 12.26 4.00
C ARG A 277 -15.82 11.85 3.20
N ARG A 278 -15.92 10.58 2.78
CA ARG A 278 -17.10 10.06 2.10
C ARG A 278 -18.20 9.74 3.12
N PRO A 279 -19.39 10.37 3.03
CA PRO A 279 -20.41 10.24 4.07
C PRO A 279 -21.01 8.83 4.16
N GLU A 280 -20.96 8.06 3.08
CA GLU A 280 -21.45 6.68 3.07
C GLU A 280 -20.56 5.75 3.88
N ALA A 281 -19.25 6.02 3.97
CA ALA A 281 -18.30 5.19 4.69
C ALA A 281 -18.60 5.13 6.19
N ALA A 282 -19.00 6.25 6.80
CA ALA A 282 -19.38 6.30 8.22
C ALA A 282 -20.59 5.41 8.52
N ARG A 283 -21.63 5.47 7.66
CA ARG A 283 -22.82 4.65 7.81
C ARG A 283 -22.52 3.17 7.61
N HIS A 284 -21.63 2.82 6.68
CA HIS A 284 -21.23 1.44 6.48
C HIS A 284 -20.38 0.96 7.67
N MET A 285 -19.43 1.76 8.15
CA MET A 285 -18.62 1.44 9.33
C MET A 285 -19.48 1.14 10.56
N GLU A 286 -20.49 1.97 10.82
CA GLU A 286 -21.45 1.76 11.90
C GLU A 286 -22.22 0.44 11.73
N LYS A 287 -22.76 0.16 10.54
CA LYS A 287 -23.43 -1.12 10.24
C LYS A 287 -22.53 -2.34 10.42
N TRP A 288 -21.27 -2.22 10.03
CA TRP A 288 -20.28 -3.28 10.22
C TRP A 288 -20.08 -3.60 11.70
N GLN A 289 -19.87 -2.58 12.53
CA GLN A 289 -19.72 -2.78 13.96
C GLN A 289 -21.02 -3.23 14.65
N GLU A 290 -22.18 -2.76 14.21
CA GLU A 290 -23.49 -3.27 14.66
C GLU A 290 -23.67 -4.76 14.36
N ALA A 291 -23.31 -5.20 13.16
CA ALA A 291 -23.38 -6.60 12.79
C ALA A 291 -22.44 -7.46 13.65
N LEU A 292 -21.21 -7.01 13.87
CA LEU A 292 -20.28 -7.68 14.77
C LEU A 292 -20.85 -7.75 16.20
N ALA A 293 -21.46 -6.68 16.70
CA ALA A 293 -22.09 -6.65 18.02
C ALA A 293 -23.26 -7.63 18.14
N ARG A 294 -24.09 -7.74 17.10
CA ARG A 294 -25.25 -8.63 17.05
C ARG A 294 -24.88 -10.10 16.94
N HIS A 295 -23.81 -10.43 16.21
CA HIS A 295 -23.47 -11.82 15.89
C HIS A 295 -22.26 -12.30 16.67
N VAL A 296 -21.11 -11.63 16.56
CA VAL A 296 -19.84 -12.08 17.14
C VAL A 296 -19.77 -11.83 18.65
N PHE A 297 -20.26 -10.67 19.11
CA PHE A 297 -20.29 -10.33 20.53
C PHE A 297 -21.62 -10.66 21.21
N ALA A 298 -22.39 -11.60 20.64
CA ALA A 298 -23.61 -12.10 21.23
C ALA A 298 -23.36 -13.06 22.39
N GLU A 299 -24.36 -13.22 23.26
CA GLU A 299 -24.37 -14.24 24.30
C GLU A 299 -24.28 -15.65 23.68
N GLY A 300 -23.49 -16.54 24.28
CA GLY A 300 -23.31 -17.91 23.79
C GLY A 300 -22.41 -18.06 22.56
N VAL A 301 -21.66 -17.02 22.17
CA VAL A 301 -20.57 -17.11 21.18
C VAL A 301 -19.23 -17.25 21.88
N ALA A 302 -18.36 -18.08 21.31
CA ALA A 302 -17.05 -18.39 21.86
C ALA A 302 -16.20 -17.12 22.06
N PRO A 303 -15.61 -16.90 23.24
CA PRO A 303 -14.79 -15.71 23.50
C PRO A 303 -13.61 -15.54 22.54
N GLN A 304 -13.08 -16.63 21.99
CA GLN A 304 -11.95 -16.66 21.09
C GLN A 304 -12.23 -15.90 19.79
N LEU A 305 -13.40 -16.12 19.17
CA LEU A 305 -13.80 -15.40 17.97
C LEU A 305 -13.90 -13.89 18.21
N GLY A 306 -14.47 -13.49 19.36
CA GLY A 306 -14.53 -12.09 19.77
C GLY A 306 -13.14 -11.45 19.90
N ALA A 307 -12.17 -12.18 20.45
CA ALA A 307 -10.79 -11.72 20.55
C ALA A 307 -10.15 -11.53 19.15
N MET A 308 -10.31 -12.49 18.24
CA MET A 308 -9.80 -12.40 16.86
C MET A 308 -10.39 -11.20 16.11
N VAL A 309 -11.71 -11.00 16.19
CA VAL A 309 -12.37 -9.84 15.56
C VAL A 309 -11.89 -8.53 16.16
N THR A 310 -11.66 -8.50 17.47
CA THR A 310 -11.16 -7.27 18.09
C THR A 310 -9.75 -6.95 17.65
N GLN A 311 -8.89 -7.96 17.51
CA GLN A 311 -7.56 -7.77 16.95
C GLN A 311 -7.64 -7.10 15.57
N ILE A 312 -8.56 -7.53 14.72
CA ILE A 312 -8.75 -6.95 13.39
C ILE A 312 -9.22 -5.49 13.47
N LEU A 313 -10.14 -5.15 14.38
CA LEU A 313 -10.58 -3.76 14.57
C LEU A 313 -9.43 -2.85 15.01
N LEU A 314 -8.59 -3.33 15.93
CA LEU A 314 -7.39 -2.63 16.39
C LEU A 314 -6.35 -2.48 15.27
N ASP A 315 -6.05 -3.57 14.56
CA ASP A 315 -5.12 -3.59 13.42
C ASP A 315 -5.57 -2.64 12.31
N ALA A 316 -6.87 -2.65 12.00
CA ALA A 316 -7.47 -1.77 11.02
C ALA A 316 -7.50 -0.31 11.48
N ARG A 317 -7.20 -0.01 12.76
CA ARG A 317 -7.24 1.33 13.38
C ARG A 317 -8.58 2.01 13.22
N VAL A 318 -9.64 1.22 13.34
CA VAL A 318 -11.00 1.73 13.33
C VAL A 318 -11.37 2.10 14.77
N GLU A 319 -12.05 3.23 14.94
CA GLU A 319 -12.65 3.58 16.22
C GLU A 319 -13.69 2.52 16.61
N ILE A 320 -13.48 1.85 17.75
CA ILE A 320 -14.43 0.88 18.28
C ILE A 320 -15.60 1.65 18.90
N LEU A 321 -16.79 1.48 18.34
CA LEU A 321 -17.98 2.21 18.76
C LEU A 321 -18.49 1.74 20.13
N PRO A 322 -19.14 2.62 20.91
CA PRO A 322 -19.69 2.27 22.22
C PRO A 322 -20.62 1.05 22.23
N LEU A 323 -21.32 0.80 21.12
CA LEU A 323 -22.21 -0.37 20.97
C LEU A 323 -21.46 -1.70 21.09
N LEU A 324 -20.21 -1.78 20.61
CA LEU A 324 -19.40 -3.00 20.68
C LEU A 324 -18.90 -3.22 22.11
N HIS A 325 -18.49 -2.14 22.79
CA HIS A 325 -18.17 -2.18 24.23
C HIS A 325 -19.35 -2.71 25.04
N GLU A 326 -20.55 -2.20 24.79
CA GLU A 326 -21.76 -2.62 25.49
C GLU A 326 -22.16 -4.07 25.18
N ALA A 327 -22.00 -4.51 23.92
CA ALA A 327 -22.27 -5.91 23.54
C ALA A 327 -21.28 -6.87 24.22
N ASN A 328 -19.98 -6.56 24.17
CA ASN A 328 -18.98 -7.38 24.83
C ASN A 328 -19.15 -7.39 26.36
N ARG A 329 -19.51 -6.26 26.97
CA ARG A 329 -19.83 -6.18 28.41
C ARG A 329 -20.97 -7.11 28.79
N ARG A 330 -22.08 -7.08 28.03
CA ARG A 330 -23.22 -7.98 28.26
C ARG A 330 -22.85 -9.45 28.09
N ARG A 331 -22.10 -9.78 27.04
CA ARG A 331 -21.58 -11.14 26.81
C ARG A 331 -20.71 -11.64 27.96
N MET A 332 -19.82 -10.80 28.47
CA MET A 332 -18.96 -11.12 29.61
C MET A 332 -19.77 -11.34 30.89
N LEU A 333 -20.77 -10.50 31.16
CA LEU A 333 -21.66 -10.65 32.31
C LEU A 333 -22.53 -11.92 32.22
N ALA A 334 -22.99 -12.28 31.02
CA ALA A 334 -23.79 -13.49 30.80
C ALA A 334 -22.97 -14.80 30.90
N GLY A 335 -21.65 -14.73 30.70
CA GLY A 335 -20.74 -15.87 30.85
C GLY A 335 -20.28 -16.12 32.30
N LEU A 336 -20.60 -15.22 33.23
CA LEU A 336 -20.38 -15.42 34.66
C LEU A 336 -21.55 -16.23 35.22
N ASP A 337 -21.42 -17.56 35.22
CA ASP A 337 -22.33 -18.43 35.97
C ASP A 337 -22.31 -18.02 37.45
N ALA A 338 -23.49 -17.87 38.07
CA ALA A 338 -23.63 -17.49 39.48
C ALA A 338 -23.04 -18.53 40.46
N ASP A 339 -22.74 -19.74 39.96
CA ASP A 339 -22.15 -20.87 40.71
C ASP A 339 -20.72 -21.23 40.27
N ALA A 340 -20.07 -20.44 39.42
CA ALA A 340 -18.68 -20.66 39.03
C ALA A 340 -17.72 -20.00 40.05
N ASP A 341 -17.32 -20.78 41.07
CA ASP A 341 -16.26 -20.47 42.05
C ASP A 341 -14.84 -20.38 41.41
N PHE A 342 -14.69 -19.59 40.34
CA PHE A 342 -13.39 -19.32 39.72
C PHE A 342 -13.13 -17.82 39.65
N VAL A 343 -13.01 -17.17 40.82
CA VAL A 343 -12.30 -15.90 40.90
C VAL A 343 -10.81 -16.23 40.90
N ALA A 344 -10.25 -16.44 39.70
CA ALA A 344 -8.80 -16.53 39.55
C ALA A 344 -8.19 -15.24 40.12
N ASP A 345 -7.14 -15.36 40.95
CA ASP A 345 -6.38 -14.21 41.42
C ASP A 345 -5.83 -13.45 40.20
N PRO A 346 -6.23 -12.18 39.95
CA PRO A 346 -5.80 -11.44 38.79
C PRO A 346 -4.28 -11.31 38.68
N GLU A 347 -3.56 -11.27 39.80
CA GLU A 347 -2.10 -11.23 39.79
C GLU A 347 -1.50 -12.57 39.35
N GLN A 348 -2.12 -13.69 39.72
CA GLN A 348 -1.73 -15.02 39.26
C GLN A 348 -1.94 -15.17 37.74
N VAL A 349 -3.08 -14.71 37.21
CA VAL A 349 -3.35 -14.75 35.76
C VAL A 349 -2.32 -13.93 34.97
N LEU A 350 -1.97 -12.73 35.44
CA LEU A 350 -0.95 -11.90 34.79
C LEU A 350 0.44 -12.54 34.83
N ARG A 351 0.77 -13.25 35.92
CA ARG A 351 2.03 -14.02 36.03
C ARG A 351 2.06 -15.19 35.06
N GLU A 352 1.00 -15.99 35.01
CA GLU A 352 0.90 -17.13 34.09
C GLU A 352 0.98 -16.68 32.62
N LEU A 353 0.33 -15.57 32.28
CA LEU A 353 0.44 -14.96 30.94
C LEU A 353 1.88 -14.56 30.62
N LEU A 354 2.58 -13.93 31.57
CA LEU A 354 3.98 -13.54 31.36
C LEU A 354 4.90 -14.76 31.23
N GLU A 355 4.71 -15.77 32.08
CA GLU A 355 5.49 -17.01 32.04
C GLU A 355 5.31 -17.74 30.70
N ALA A 356 4.08 -17.80 30.17
CA ALA A 356 3.81 -18.37 28.86
C ALA A 356 4.56 -17.62 27.74
N LEU A 357 4.51 -16.29 27.77
CA LEU A 357 5.24 -15.45 26.81
C LEU A 357 6.76 -15.60 26.92
N GLU A 358 7.30 -15.72 28.14
CA GLU A 358 8.73 -15.95 28.37
C GLU A 358 9.18 -17.33 27.85
N GLN A 359 8.34 -18.36 27.96
CA GLN A 359 8.62 -19.70 27.40
C GLN A 359 8.73 -19.67 25.87
N ASP A 360 7.96 -18.82 25.21
CA ASP A 360 8.01 -18.60 23.75
C ASP A 360 9.10 -17.60 23.31
N GLY A 361 9.87 -17.05 24.26
CA GLY A 361 10.92 -16.06 24.00
C GLY A 361 10.42 -14.63 23.75
N ALA A 362 9.16 -14.34 24.11
CA ALA A 362 8.46 -13.07 23.89
C ALA A 362 8.06 -12.35 25.19
N GLY A 363 8.97 -12.27 26.17
CA GLY A 363 8.70 -11.77 27.52
C GLY A 363 8.97 -10.27 27.78
N THR A 364 9.11 -9.43 26.76
CA THR A 364 9.41 -8.00 27.01
C THR A 364 8.18 -7.24 27.54
N PRO A 365 8.35 -6.10 28.26
CA PRO A 365 7.21 -5.29 28.69
C PRO A 365 6.29 -4.84 27.55
N HIS A 366 6.82 -4.66 26.34
CA HIS A 366 6.04 -4.25 25.17
C HIS A 366 5.19 -5.39 24.63
N GLU A 367 5.75 -6.60 24.51
CA GLU A 367 5.02 -7.81 24.08
C GLU A 367 3.96 -8.20 25.12
N PHE A 368 4.30 -8.11 26.42
CA PHE A 368 3.32 -8.34 27.48
C PHE A 368 2.19 -7.31 27.46
N PHE A 369 2.49 -6.02 27.29
CA PHE A 369 1.45 -5.01 27.15
C PHE A 369 0.58 -5.24 25.92
N GLU A 370 1.16 -5.68 24.80
CA GLU A 370 0.40 -6.03 23.61
C GLU A 370 -0.55 -7.19 23.88
N ALA A 371 -0.10 -8.26 24.54
CA ALA A 371 -0.97 -9.37 24.94
C ALA A 371 -2.11 -8.92 25.88
N VAL A 372 -1.82 -8.04 26.84
CA VAL A 372 -2.84 -7.46 27.73
C VAL A 372 -3.85 -6.60 26.93
N LEU A 373 -3.36 -5.78 25.98
CA LEU A 373 -4.19 -4.97 25.11
C LEU A 373 -5.14 -5.85 24.29
N GLN A 374 -4.62 -6.96 23.75
CA GLN A 374 -5.42 -7.94 22.99
C GLN A 374 -6.54 -8.52 23.83
N MET A 375 -6.25 -8.94 25.06
CA MET A 375 -7.25 -9.50 25.99
C MET A 375 -8.34 -8.49 26.38
N MET A 376 -7.99 -7.22 26.53
CA MET A 376 -8.86 -6.18 27.12
C MET A 376 -9.40 -5.16 26.12
N SER A 377 -9.20 -5.42 24.83
CA SER A 377 -9.43 -4.49 23.71
C SER A 377 -10.88 -3.99 23.57
N VAL A 378 -11.88 -4.79 23.95
CA VAL A 378 -13.30 -4.37 24.05
C VAL A 378 -13.76 -4.22 25.51
N GLY A 379 -12.83 -4.24 26.46
CA GLY A 379 -13.09 -4.09 27.88
C GLY A 379 -13.53 -2.67 28.24
N ASP A 380 -14.28 -2.55 29.33
CA ASP A 380 -14.65 -1.25 29.90
C ASP A 380 -13.40 -0.47 30.35
N PHE A 381 -13.35 0.84 30.08
CA PHE A 381 -12.16 1.64 30.36
C PHE A 381 -11.85 1.72 31.86
N GLU A 382 -12.84 1.70 32.76
CA GLU A 382 -12.63 1.72 34.21
C GLU A 382 -11.95 0.43 34.67
N VAL A 383 -12.35 -0.70 34.10
CA VAL A 383 -11.72 -2.00 34.36
C VAL A 383 -10.26 -1.99 33.91
N GLN A 384 -9.97 -1.43 32.74
CA GLN A 384 -8.60 -1.32 32.23
C GLN A 384 -7.73 -0.38 33.09
N VAL A 385 -8.29 0.74 33.57
CA VAL A 385 -7.58 1.65 34.48
C VAL A 385 -7.31 0.98 35.84
N ASN A 386 -8.25 0.19 36.35
CA ASN A 386 -8.06 -0.60 37.57
C ASN A 386 -7.02 -1.70 37.39
N LEU A 387 -6.99 -2.36 36.23
CA LEU A 387 -5.94 -3.32 35.87
C LEU A 387 -4.55 -2.66 35.93
N CYS A 388 -4.41 -1.42 35.43
CA CYS A 388 -3.17 -0.67 35.55
C CYS A 388 -2.72 -0.48 37.02
N ARG A 389 -3.64 -0.12 37.93
CA ARG A 389 -3.35 0.00 39.38
C ARG A 389 -2.84 -1.34 39.93
N LEU A 390 -3.49 -2.45 39.58
CA LEU A 390 -3.08 -3.80 40.00
C LEU A 390 -1.70 -4.17 39.45
N MET A 391 -1.44 -3.92 38.17
CA MET A 391 -0.16 -4.20 37.53
C MET A 391 1.01 -3.39 38.13
N LEU A 392 0.79 -2.13 38.51
CA LEU A 392 1.78 -1.32 39.25
C LEU A 392 2.04 -1.87 40.66
N GLY A 393 1.06 -2.60 41.20
CA GLY A 393 1.13 -3.29 42.48
C GLY A 393 2.02 -4.53 42.47
N ALA A 394 2.18 -5.16 41.30
CA ALA A 394 2.78 -6.48 41.15
C ALA A 394 4.25 -6.56 41.62
N GLU A 395 4.63 -7.76 42.07
CA GLU A 395 6.02 -8.05 42.45
C GLU A 395 6.95 -8.03 41.23
N HIS A 396 6.48 -8.52 40.09
CA HIS A 396 7.28 -8.67 38.87
C HIS A 396 7.51 -7.34 38.15
N SER A 397 8.78 -6.98 37.88
CA SER A 397 9.11 -5.68 37.28
C SER A 397 8.59 -5.52 35.84
N THR A 398 8.54 -6.60 35.06
CA THR A 398 8.01 -6.56 33.68
C THR A 398 6.53 -6.14 33.66
N ILE A 399 5.72 -6.65 34.60
CA ILE A 399 4.30 -6.31 34.72
C ILE A 399 4.14 -4.83 35.09
N ARG A 400 4.92 -4.35 36.06
CA ARG A 400 4.94 -2.91 36.42
C ARG A 400 5.36 -2.02 35.26
N GLU A 401 6.35 -2.45 34.48
CA GLU A 401 6.82 -1.71 33.31
C GLU A 401 5.79 -1.68 32.19
N ALA A 402 5.07 -2.78 31.96
CA ALA A 402 3.95 -2.84 31.03
C ALA A 402 2.78 -1.95 31.47
N ALA A 403 2.54 -1.81 32.78
CA ALA A 403 1.51 -0.93 33.32
C ALA A 403 1.74 0.53 32.88
N VAL A 404 3.01 0.96 32.83
CA VAL A 404 3.40 2.30 32.36
C VAL A 404 3.22 2.43 30.84
N LEU A 405 3.31 1.34 30.07
CA LEU A 405 3.05 1.36 28.64
C LEU A 405 1.55 1.53 28.32
N MET A 406 0.65 1.31 29.28
CA MET A 406 -0.78 1.61 29.13
C MET A 406 -1.05 3.11 28.90
N LEU A 407 -0.07 4.00 29.12
CA LEU A 407 -0.19 5.41 28.69
C LEU A 407 -0.34 5.56 27.17
N PHE A 408 0.12 4.58 26.39
CA PHE A 408 0.03 4.57 24.93
C PHE A 408 -1.19 3.81 24.42
N HIS A 409 -2.19 3.59 25.29
CA HIS A 409 -3.43 2.92 24.91
C HIS A 409 -4.19 3.67 23.81
N PRO A 410 -4.81 2.98 22.84
CA PRO A 410 -5.55 3.64 21.74
C PRO A 410 -6.75 4.47 22.23
N GLN A 411 -7.46 4.04 23.29
CA GLN A 411 -8.57 4.80 23.89
C GLN A 411 -8.08 5.94 24.79
N ALA A 412 -8.64 7.15 24.60
CA ALA A 412 -8.22 8.36 25.29
C ALA A 412 -8.58 8.35 26.79
N GLU A 413 -9.69 7.72 27.13
CA GLU A 413 -10.21 7.55 28.48
C GLU A 413 -9.24 6.71 29.32
N VAL A 414 -8.79 5.57 28.77
CA VAL A 414 -7.78 4.72 29.41
C VAL A 414 -6.47 5.49 29.61
N ARG A 415 -5.96 6.18 28.57
CA ARG A 415 -4.74 7.00 28.71
C ARG A 415 -4.86 8.02 29.84
N SER A 416 -6.01 8.70 29.92
CA SER A 416 -6.25 9.74 30.91
C SER A 416 -6.34 9.17 32.32
N GLY A 417 -7.09 8.07 32.51
CA GLY A 417 -7.17 7.37 33.79
C GLY A 417 -5.82 6.79 34.22
N VAL A 418 -5.07 6.19 33.31
CA VAL A 418 -3.71 5.69 33.58
C VAL A 418 -2.75 6.81 33.96
N ALA A 419 -2.81 7.97 33.29
CA ALA A 419 -2.00 9.13 33.66
C ALA A 419 -2.30 9.63 35.09
N GLN A 420 -3.58 9.62 35.50
CA GLN A 420 -3.98 9.94 36.87
C GLN A 420 -3.45 8.92 37.87
N VAL A 421 -3.61 7.62 37.57
CA VAL A 421 -3.05 6.53 38.38
C VAL A 421 -1.55 6.73 38.59
N LEU A 422 -0.78 7.01 37.54
CA LEU A 422 0.66 7.24 37.65
C LEU A 422 1.01 8.46 38.52
N ALA A 423 0.20 9.52 38.49
CA ALA A 423 0.42 10.70 39.31
C ALA A 423 0.12 10.46 40.81
N GLU A 424 -0.80 9.53 41.10
CA GLU A 424 -1.26 9.19 42.47
C GLU A 424 -0.41 8.13 43.17
N VAL A 425 0.16 7.17 42.43
CA VAL A 425 0.93 6.08 43.03
C VAL A 425 2.19 6.56 43.74
N GLU A 426 2.60 5.81 44.76
CA GLU A 426 3.87 6.00 45.43
C GLU A 426 5.03 5.86 44.44
N GLY A 427 6.01 6.77 44.49
CA GLY A 427 7.10 6.82 43.52
C GLY A 427 7.97 5.55 43.48
N ASN A 428 7.99 4.75 44.55
CA ASN A 428 8.71 3.48 44.64
C ASN A 428 8.07 2.35 43.81
N ARG A 429 6.84 2.52 43.33
CA ARG A 429 6.16 1.59 42.41
C ARG A 429 6.72 1.66 40.99
N LEU A 430 7.38 2.77 40.63
CA LEU A 430 8.01 2.93 39.32
C LEU A 430 9.41 2.32 39.31
N THR A 431 9.71 1.56 38.26
CA THR A 431 11.07 1.01 38.05
C THR A 431 12.02 2.07 37.46
N PRO A 432 13.35 1.90 37.56
CA PRO A 432 14.32 2.73 36.85
C PRO A 432 14.06 2.87 35.34
N ALA A 433 13.63 1.79 34.67
CA ALA A 433 13.29 1.80 33.25
C ALA A 433 11.96 2.52 32.99
N SER A 434 10.96 2.36 33.87
CA SER A 434 9.71 3.12 33.82
C SER A 434 9.97 4.62 33.89
N LEU A 435 10.82 5.07 34.84
CA LEU A 435 11.22 6.47 34.97
C LEU A 435 11.89 6.99 33.69
N ARG A 436 12.78 6.21 33.08
CA ARG A 436 13.41 6.55 31.79
C ARG A 436 12.35 6.74 30.70
N ARG A 437 11.41 5.81 30.55
CA ARG A 437 10.35 5.88 29.52
C ARG A 437 9.48 7.12 29.68
N LEU A 438 9.06 7.44 30.91
CA LEU A 438 8.29 8.65 31.19
C LEU A 438 9.07 9.92 30.83
N ILE A 439 10.38 9.97 31.16
CA ILE A 439 11.22 11.13 30.82
C ILE A 439 11.38 11.30 29.31
N VAL A 440 11.59 10.19 28.58
CA VAL A 440 11.73 10.20 27.11
C VAL A 440 10.42 10.63 26.44
N ALA A 441 9.30 10.07 26.87
CA ALA A 441 8.04 10.20 26.17
C ALA A 441 7.14 11.36 26.67
N ARG A 442 7.43 12.03 27.79
CA ARG A 442 6.57 13.10 28.35
C ARG A 442 6.17 14.19 27.35
N ASN A 443 7.01 14.48 26.35
CA ASN A 443 6.74 15.51 25.34
C ASN A 443 5.94 14.98 24.13
N TRP A 444 5.55 13.71 24.15
CA TRP A 444 4.75 13.08 23.09
C TRP A 444 3.25 13.16 23.40
N PHE A 445 2.92 13.57 24.63
CA PHE A 445 1.56 13.68 25.13
C PHE A 445 1.08 15.13 25.10
N PRO A 446 -0.24 15.35 24.98
CA PRO A 446 -0.86 16.66 25.19
C PRO A 446 -0.61 17.21 26.60
N GLU A 447 -0.83 18.50 26.79
CA GLU A 447 -0.47 19.23 28.01
C GLU A 447 -1.12 18.66 29.27
N ALA A 448 -2.41 18.26 29.18
CA ALA A 448 -3.15 17.70 30.29
C ALA A 448 -2.48 16.43 30.85
N GLN A 449 -2.22 15.44 30.00
CA GLN A 449 -1.56 14.19 30.40
C GLN A 449 -0.09 14.41 30.75
N ARG A 450 0.60 15.33 30.05
CA ARG A 450 2.00 15.67 30.34
C ARG A 450 2.18 16.18 31.77
N SER A 451 1.26 17.00 32.28
CA SER A 451 1.34 17.50 33.66
C SER A 451 1.29 16.37 34.71
N LEU A 452 0.46 15.35 34.48
CA LEU A 452 0.34 14.16 35.33
C LEU A 452 1.58 13.26 35.23
N ILE A 453 2.13 13.09 34.02
CA ILE A 453 3.39 12.37 33.79
C ILE A 453 4.54 13.05 34.55
N ASP A 454 4.60 14.38 34.51
CA ASP A 454 5.62 15.17 35.21
C ASP A 454 5.52 15.01 36.72
N GLN A 455 4.30 14.88 37.25
CA GLN A 455 4.05 14.56 38.65
C GLN A 455 4.57 13.16 39.00
N ALA A 456 4.27 12.14 38.18
CA ALA A 456 4.77 10.77 38.38
C ALA A 456 6.31 10.71 38.38
N VAL A 457 6.96 11.39 37.43
CA VAL A 457 8.43 11.55 37.38
C VAL A 457 8.96 12.21 38.65
N THR A 458 8.27 13.24 39.14
CA THR A 458 8.65 13.95 40.37
C THR A 458 8.52 13.04 41.60
N ASN A 459 7.45 12.25 41.70
CA ASN A 459 7.24 11.30 42.79
C ASN A 459 8.32 10.21 42.82
N ALA A 460 8.67 9.63 41.66
CA ALA A 460 9.76 8.65 41.54
C ALA A 460 11.11 9.22 42.00
N ARG A 461 11.44 10.45 41.60
CA ARG A 461 12.67 11.13 42.03
C ARG A 461 12.69 11.39 43.54
N LYS A 462 11.57 11.80 44.13
CA LYS A 462 11.44 11.96 45.60
C LYS A 462 11.63 10.63 46.34
N ALA A 463 11.15 9.53 45.76
CA ALA A 463 11.37 8.18 46.24
C ALA A 463 12.80 7.65 45.97
N ARG A 464 13.71 8.48 45.43
CA ARG A 464 15.10 8.15 45.10
C ARG A 464 15.26 7.03 44.07
N ILE A 465 14.28 6.86 43.18
CA ILE A 465 14.44 5.97 42.02
C ILE A 465 15.44 6.60 41.05
N GLU A 466 16.54 5.89 40.82
CA GLU A 466 17.53 6.28 39.82
C GLU A 466 16.99 5.99 38.42
N CYS A 467 17.13 6.96 37.50
CA CYS A 467 16.72 6.77 36.12
C CYS A 467 17.69 5.79 35.44
N ALA A 468 17.16 4.72 34.84
CA ALA A 468 17.98 3.81 34.04
C ALA A 468 18.63 4.59 32.87
N PRO A 469 19.91 4.32 32.53
CA PRO A 469 20.53 4.92 31.36
C PRO A 469 19.85 4.41 30.08
N LEU A 470 19.91 5.20 29.01
CA LEU A 470 19.59 4.71 27.68
C LEU A 470 20.70 3.79 27.16
N PRO A 471 20.35 2.75 26.37
CA PRO A 471 21.33 1.97 25.65
C PRO A 471 22.21 2.85 24.76
N LYS A 472 23.43 2.37 24.46
CA LYS A 472 24.32 3.04 23.52
C LYS A 472 23.67 3.10 22.14
N ARG A 473 23.86 4.22 21.44
CA ARG A 473 23.41 4.37 20.05
C ARG A 473 23.98 3.24 19.19
N VAL A 474 23.09 2.62 18.43
CA VAL A 474 23.44 1.53 17.53
C VAL A 474 23.63 2.07 16.11
N ALA A 475 24.59 1.50 15.37
CA ALA A 475 24.73 1.80 13.95
C ALA A 475 23.50 1.28 13.21
N ALA A 476 22.75 2.18 12.59
CA ALA A 476 21.55 1.87 11.85
C ALA A 476 21.59 2.47 10.45
N THR A 477 20.98 1.79 9.49
CA THR A 477 20.71 2.34 8.17
C THR A 477 19.25 2.75 8.09
N VAL A 478 18.99 3.99 7.69
CA VAL A 478 17.64 4.53 7.62
C VAL A 478 17.22 4.67 6.17
N TYR A 479 16.08 4.09 5.82
CA TYR A 479 15.39 4.31 4.56
C TYR A 479 14.12 5.11 4.83
N GLY A 480 13.88 6.12 4.00
CA GLY A 480 12.66 6.93 4.08
C GLY A 480 12.00 7.03 2.72
N SER A 481 10.68 6.82 2.67
CA SER A 481 9.88 7.13 1.48
C SER A 481 9.78 8.64 1.27
N ALA A 482 9.32 9.06 0.09
CA ALA A 482 8.78 10.41 -0.03
C ALA A 482 7.48 10.56 0.76
N VAL A 483 7.01 11.80 0.89
CA VAL A 483 5.68 12.08 1.40
C VAL A 483 4.67 11.81 0.27
N ASP A 484 3.71 10.94 0.55
CA ASP A 484 2.68 10.55 -0.41
C ASP A 484 1.53 11.57 -0.51
N GLY A 485 0.54 11.28 -1.36
CA GLY A 485 -0.69 12.08 -1.48
C GLY A 485 -1.48 12.21 -0.18
N ALA A 486 -1.44 11.20 0.68
CA ALA A 486 -2.11 11.21 1.99
C ALA A 486 -1.30 11.91 3.09
N MET A 487 -0.19 12.57 2.74
CA MET A 487 0.75 13.19 3.68
C MET A 487 1.33 12.20 4.71
N ALA A 488 1.44 10.93 4.32
CA ALA A 488 2.15 9.90 5.05
C ALA A 488 3.56 9.70 4.50
N GLN A 489 4.45 9.26 5.38
CA GLN A 489 5.83 8.92 5.07
C GLN A 489 6.19 7.69 5.89
N THR A 490 6.93 6.75 5.32
CA THR A 490 7.41 5.56 6.02
C THR A 490 8.91 5.63 6.21
N PHE A 491 9.36 5.18 7.38
CA PHE A 491 10.77 5.02 7.71
C PHE A 491 11.04 3.57 8.09
N GLN A 492 12.10 3.00 7.51
CA GLN A 492 12.59 1.67 7.83
C GLN A 492 14.01 1.78 8.35
N VAL A 493 14.21 1.48 9.63
CA VAL A 493 15.49 1.56 10.32
C VAL A 493 16.04 0.16 10.49
N LEU A 494 17.07 -0.17 9.72
CA LEU A 494 17.73 -1.48 9.74
C LEU A 494 18.90 -1.48 10.71
N VAL A 495 18.83 -2.37 11.70
CA VAL A 495 19.86 -2.58 12.72
C VAL A 495 20.42 -3.99 12.59
N PRO A 496 21.74 -4.18 12.36
CA PRO A 496 22.34 -5.51 12.36
C PRO A 496 22.30 -6.15 13.75
N VAL A 497 21.86 -7.40 13.84
CA VAL A 497 21.82 -8.18 15.10
C VAL A 497 22.28 -9.61 14.82
N GLY A 498 23.45 -9.98 15.36
CA GLY A 498 24.05 -11.29 15.10
C GLY A 498 24.28 -11.52 13.60
N THR A 499 23.70 -12.60 13.06
CA THR A 499 23.73 -12.93 11.62
C THR A 499 22.57 -12.32 10.82
N GLY A 500 21.56 -11.75 11.50
CA GLY A 500 20.34 -11.19 10.92
C GLY A 500 20.26 -9.66 11.06
N PHE A 501 19.04 -9.15 10.92
CA PHE A 501 18.71 -7.74 11.07
C PHE A 501 17.40 -7.59 11.85
N LEU A 502 17.25 -6.49 12.57
CA LEU A 502 15.95 -5.99 13.01
C LEU A 502 15.58 -4.78 12.16
N CYS A 503 14.36 -4.76 11.64
CA CYS A 503 13.81 -3.63 10.94
C CYS A 503 12.76 -2.95 11.83
N TYR A 504 12.98 -1.68 12.13
CA TYR A 504 11.99 -0.86 12.83
C TYR A 504 11.26 0.01 11.80
N SER A 505 9.95 -0.16 11.72
CA SER A 505 9.07 0.60 10.85
C SER A 505 8.42 1.73 11.65
N VAL A 506 8.39 2.94 11.11
CA VAL A 506 7.68 4.10 11.71
C VAL A 506 6.97 4.87 10.61
N MET A 507 5.70 5.22 10.81
CA MET A 507 4.88 5.93 9.83
C MET A 507 4.35 7.27 10.37
N PRO A 508 5.08 8.38 10.17
CA PRO A 508 4.53 9.72 10.28
C PRO A 508 3.39 9.96 9.29
N LYS A 509 2.28 10.55 9.74
CA LYS A 509 1.15 10.99 8.90
C LYS A 509 0.53 12.28 9.43
N LYS A 510 0.32 13.25 8.54
CA LYS A 510 -0.30 14.53 8.90
C LYS A 510 -1.70 14.32 9.50
N GLY A 511 -2.00 15.04 10.58
CA GLY A 511 -3.25 14.92 11.33
C GLY A 511 -3.35 13.66 12.21
N ALA A 512 -2.41 12.72 12.10
CA ALA A 512 -2.31 11.52 12.94
C ALA A 512 -1.08 11.53 13.85
N GLY A 513 -0.05 12.32 13.52
CA GLY A 513 1.24 12.27 14.17
C GLY A 513 2.03 11.05 13.73
N ILE A 514 2.40 10.17 14.67
CA ILE A 514 2.97 8.86 14.35
C ILE A 514 1.80 7.88 14.27
N ALA A 515 1.38 7.58 13.05
CA ALA A 515 0.25 6.69 12.80
C ALA A 515 0.60 5.23 13.11
N ASP A 516 1.86 4.82 12.88
CA ASP A 516 2.31 3.45 13.10
C ASP A 516 3.75 3.37 13.61
N ALA A 517 4.03 2.32 14.39
CA ALA A 517 5.37 1.86 14.66
C ALA A 517 5.35 0.36 15.00
N PHE A 518 6.28 -0.41 14.42
CA PHE A 518 6.42 -1.85 14.69
C PHE A 518 7.83 -2.36 14.37
N LEU A 519 8.06 -3.62 14.73
CA LEU A 519 9.30 -4.36 14.59
C LEU A 519 9.10 -5.53 13.62
N VAL A 520 10.06 -5.73 12.73
CA VAL A 520 10.13 -6.93 11.88
C VAL A 520 11.53 -7.56 12.02
N PRO A 521 11.65 -8.76 12.60
CA PRO A 521 12.89 -9.52 12.56
C PRO A 521 13.15 -10.03 11.14
N LEU A 522 14.40 -9.96 10.70
CA LEU A 522 14.85 -10.45 9.41
C LEU A 522 15.96 -11.48 9.62
N ALA A 523 15.75 -12.71 9.16
CA ALA A 523 16.64 -13.84 9.39
C ALA A 523 18.03 -13.63 8.75
N GLY A 524 18.13 -12.83 7.68
CA GLY A 524 19.40 -12.56 7.05
C GLY A 524 19.36 -11.57 5.88
N LYS A 525 20.45 -11.57 5.10
CA LYS A 525 20.65 -10.62 4.00
C LYS A 525 19.62 -10.76 2.86
N ARG A 526 19.05 -11.96 2.68
CA ARG A 526 18.05 -12.22 1.64
C ARG A 526 16.77 -11.44 1.89
N GLU A 527 16.12 -11.67 3.03
CA GLU A 527 14.89 -10.98 3.45
C GLU A 527 15.11 -9.46 3.53
N ARG A 528 16.27 -9.02 4.02
CA ARG A 528 16.65 -7.60 3.98
C ARG A 528 16.64 -7.06 2.55
N ASN A 529 17.21 -7.77 1.58
CA ASN A 529 17.24 -7.30 0.20
C ASN A 529 15.86 -7.35 -0.47
N GLU A 530 15.02 -8.33 -0.12
CA GLU A 530 13.62 -8.43 -0.57
C GLU A 530 12.81 -7.23 -0.03
N LEU A 531 12.91 -6.94 1.27
CA LEU A 531 12.31 -5.75 1.89
C LEU A 531 12.78 -4.46 1.21
N LEU A 532 14.08 -4.30 0.98
CA LEU A 532 14.61 -3.10 0.32
C LEU A 532 14.17 -2.96 -1.14
N ALA A 533 13.98 -4.07 -1.86
CA ALA A 533 13.44 -4.04 -3.22
C ALA A 533 11.97 -3.61 -3.21
N MET A 534 11.16 -4.19 -2.32
CA MET A 534 9.76 -3.82 -2.12
C MET A 534 9.62 -2.33 -1.79
N LEU A 535 10.36 -1.82 -0.79
CA LEU A 535 10.30 -0.41 -0.38
C LEU A 535 10.66 0.56 -1.53
N ARG A 536 11.64 0.20 -2.36
CA ARG A 536 12.04 1.03 -3.52
C ARG A 536 10.96 1.03 -4.60
N HIS A 537 10.37 -0.13 -4.88
CA HIS A 537 9.35 -0.28 -5.91
C HIS A 537 8.03 0.40 -5.51
N GLU A 538 7.57 0.17 -4.29
CA GLU A 538 6.25 0.62 -3.84
C GLU A 538 6.22 2.07 -3.36
N THR A 539 7.29 2.55 -2.73
CA THR A 539 7.28 3.86 -2.04
C THR A 539 8.36 4.82 -2.51
N GLY A 540 9.21 4.39 -3.45
CA GLY A 540 10.38 5.16 -3.87
C GLY A 540 11.39 5.40 -2.75
N ALA A 541 11.41 4.55 -1.70
CA ALA A 541 12.25 4.79 -0.53
C ALA A 541 13.74 4.77 -0.85
N VAL A 542 14.45 5.76 -0.28
CA VAL A 542 15.89 5.92 -0.42
C VAL A 542 16.56 5.97 0.94
N GLU A 543 17.86 5.69 0.96
CA GLU A 543 18.66 5.83 2.18
C GLU A 543 18.81 7.30 2.55
N VAL A 544 18.44 7.66 3.79
CA VAL A 544 18.43 9.03 4.33
C VAL A 544 19.28 9.13 5.61
N SER A 545 19.58 10.35 6.04
CA SER A 545 20.30 10.58 7.29
C SER A 545 19.44 10.27 8.53
N ALA A 546 20.09 9.83 9.62
CA ALA A 546 19.43 9.67 10.91
C ALA A 546 18.87 10.99 11.45
N ASP A 547 19.53 12.12 11.17
CA ASP A 547 19.05 13.45 11.57
C ASP A 547 17.72 13.81 10.93
N TYR A 548 17.52 13.41 9.66
CA TYR A 548 16.23 13.61 8.99
C TYR A 548 15.12 12.79 9.65
N LEU A 549 15.37 11.52 9.98
CA LEU A 549 14.44 10.69 10.76
C LEU A 549 14.08 11.35 12.09
N ASN A 550 15.08 11.77 12.88
CA ASN A 550 14.87 12.38 14.19
C ASN A 550 13.99 13.63 14.10
N ARG A 551 14.24 14.45 13.08
CA ARG A 551 13.48 15.66 12.83
C ARG A 551 12.05 15.35 12.39
N ARG A 552 11.84 14.36 11.52
CA ARG A 552 10.50 13.96 11.06
C ARG A 552 9.67 13.34 12.17
N ILE A 553 10.26 12.51 13.04
CA ILE A 553 9.57 11.98 14.22
C ILE A 553 9.18 13.13 15.17
N SER A 554 10.09 14.06 15.46
CA SER A 554 9.81 15.22 16.31
C SER A 554 8.66 16.09 15.78
N GLN A 555 8.58 16.26 14.46
CA GLN A 555 7.50 16.98 13.78
C GLN A 555 6.17 16.24 13.85
N ALA A 556 6.18 14.93 13.64
CA ALA A 556 5.01 14.09 13.75
C ALA A 556 4.47 14.02 15.19
N LEU A 557 5.35 13.96 16.19
CA LEU A 557 4.96 14.00 17.60
C LEU A 557 4.25 15.33 17.97
N ALA A 558 4.75 16.47 17.45
CA ALA A 558 4.06 17.74 17.65
C ALA A 558 2.71 17.80 16.95
N ASP A 559 2.62 17.28 15.73
CA ASP A 559 1.39 17.22 14.95
C ASP A 559 0.33 16.33 15.62
N GLY A 560 0.73 15.16 16.12
CA GLY A 560 -0.14 14.26 16.88
C GLY A 560 -0.62 14.87 18.20
N ALA A 561 0.29 15.42 19.02
CA ALA A 561 -0.06 16.02 20.30
C ALA A 561 -1.02 17.21 20.14
N ALA A 562 -0.90 17.99 19.07
CA ALA A 562 -1.83 19.07 18.75
C ALA A 562 -3.25 18.58 18.37
N GLN A 563 -3.39 17.29 18.03
CA GLN A 563 -4.64 16.63 17.65
C GLN A 563 -5.13 15.65 18.72
N ASP A 564 -4.59 15.70 19.94
CA ASP A 564 -4.87 14.74 21.03
C ASP A 564 -4.55 13.27 20.66
N LYS A 565 -3.61 13.07 19.74
CA LYS A 565 -3.13 11.76 19.30
C LYS A 565 -1.75 11.45 19.86
N VAL A 566 -1.59 10.22 20.30
CA VAL A 566 -0.37 9.70 20.94
C VAL A 566 0.15 8.52 20.09
N PRO A 567 1.46 8.35 19.90
CA PRO A 567 2.03 7.17 19.23
C PRO A 567 1.69 5.87 19.96
N CYS A 568 1.81 4.72 19.30
CA CYS A 568 1.77 3.43 19.98
C CYS A 568 3.03 3.19 20.84
N HIS A 569 2.94 2.25 21.79
CA HIS A 569 4.04 1.89 22.71
C HIS A 569 5.31 1.40 21.98
N TRP A 570 5.17 0.85 20.78
CA TRP A 570 6.30 0.40 19.96
C TRP A 570 7.26 1.54 19.60
N LEU A 571 6.81 2.79 19.50
CA LEU A 571 7.72 3.92 19.28
C LEU A 571 8.71 4.10 20.45
N VAL A 572 8.27 3.84 21.69
CA VAL A 572 9.16 3.85 22.87
C VAL A 572 10.20 2.75 22.75
N ALA A 573 9.80 1.53 22.37
CA ALA A 573 10.73 0.42 22.16
C ALA A 573 11.80 0.77 21.11
N ILE A 574 11.40 1.38 20.00
CA ILE A 574 12.31 1.83 18.95
C ILE A 574 13.26 2.92 19.50
N ALA A 575 12.76 3.92 20.22
CA ALA A 575 13.59 4.95 20.82
C ALA A 575 14.65 4.35 21.77
N GLU A 576 14.26 3.39 22.61
CA GLU A 576 15.17 2.69 23.52
C GLU A 576 16.23 1.89 22.77
N ARG A 577 15.84 1.14 21.74
CA ARG A 577 16.76 0.32 20.93
C ARG A 577 17.75 1.16 20.13
N LEU A 578 17.34 2.34 19.67
CA LEU A 578 18.21 3.27 18.96
C LEU A 578 19.04 4.15 19.90
N GLY A 579 18.83 4.10 21.22
CA GLY A 579 19.49 4.97 22.19
C GLY A 579 19.12 6.45 21.98
N CYS A 580 17.84 6.71 21.69
CA CYS A 580 17.34 8.02 21.27
C CYS A 580 16.48 8.68 22.36
N ASP A 581 16.95 9.82 22.90
CA ASP A 581 16.23 10.72 23.81
C ASP A 581 15.87 12.08 23.18
N GLN A 582 16.25 12.29 21.92
CA GLN A 582 16.14 13.60 21.27
C GLN A 582 14.79 13.83 20.58
N TRP A 583 13.91 12.83 20.53
CA TRP A 583 12.56 12.96 19.96
C TRP A 583 11.67 13.78 20.89
N LYS A 584 11.64 15.08 20.65
CA LYS A 584 10.80 16.04 21.36
C LYS A 584 9.83 16.65 20.37
N ALA A 585 8.56 16.81 20.74
CA ALA A 585 7.58 17.48 19.89
C ALA A 585 8.09 18.86 19.43
N ALA A 586 8.31 19.01 18.13
CA ALA A 586 8.76 20.25 17.51
C ALA A 586 8.00 20.50 16.20
N PRO A 587 7.10 21.50 16.11
CA PRO A 587 6.19 21.65 14.98
C PRO A 587 6.93 21.93 13.67
N PHE A 588 6.42 21.37 12.57
CA PHE A 588 6.91 21.67 11.24
C PHE A 588 6.40 23.04 10.76
N LYS A 589 7.28 23.86 10.20
CA LYS A 589 6.97 25.21 9.70
C LYS A 589 7.41 25.35 8.25
N ALA A 590 6.58 24.91 7.30
CA ALA A 590 6.93 24.82 5.87
C ALA A 590 7.56 26.09 5.29
N ARG A 591 7.01 27.28 5.57
CA ARG A 591 7.56 28.55 5.04
C ARG A 591 8.95 28.88 5.59
N ALA A 592 9.21 28.63 6.87
CA ALA A 592 10.52 28.87 7.46
C ALA A 592 11.58 27.91 6.89
N GLU A 593 11.18 26.66 6.65
CA GLU A 593 12.02 25.62 6.07
C GLU A 593 12.34 25.89 4.60
N LEU A 594 11.34 26.34 3.83
CA LEU A 594 11.53 26.81 2.47
C LEU A 594 12.48 28.00 2.40
N ALA A 595 12.37 28.97 3.31
CA ALA A 595 13.28 30.09 3.40
C ALA A 595 14.73 29.62 3.70
N ALA A 596 14.90 28.64 4.60
CA ALA A 596 16.20 28.06 4.90
C ALA A 596 16.79 27.32 3.68
N LEU A 597 15.98 26.56 2.93
CA LEU A 597 16.39 25.91 1.69
C LEU A 597 16.86 26.95 0.65
N ARG A 598 16.11 28.05 0.47
CA ARG A 598 16.49 29.12 -0.45
C ARG A 598 17.80 29.80 -0.07
N ALA A 599 17.97 30.16 1.20
CA ALA A 599 19.21 30.73 1.70
C ALA A 599 20.41 29.78 1.55
N GLU A 600 20.18 28.46 1.58
CA GLU A 600 21.21 27.48 1.28
C GLU A 600 21.55 27.39 -0.21
N LEU A 601 20.57 27.46 -1.10
CA LEU A 601 20.82 27.53 -2.55
C LEU A 601 21.68 28.74 -2.91
N GLU A 602 21.39 29.91 -2.33
CA GLU A 602 22.18 31.13 -2.49
C GLU A 602 23.64 30.92 -2.07
N ARG A 603 23.87 30.28 -0.91
CA ARG A 603 25.23 29.97 -0.42
C ARG A 603 25.97 28.93 -1.26
N ARG A 604 25.25 28.01 -1.91
CA ARG A 604 25.87 26.93 -2.72
C ARG A 604 26.37 27.41 -4.08
N GLY A 605 25.88 28.54 -4.57
CA GLY A 605 26.43 29.22 -5.74
C GLY A 605 25.37 29.74 -6.71
N GLU A 606 25.74 30.79 -7.43
CA GLU A 606 24.85 31.57 -8.31
C GLU A 606 24.09 30.73 -9.33
N ARG A 607 24.70 29.65 -9.83
CA ARG A 607 24.08 28.75 -10.82
C ARG A 607 22.70 28.24 -10.38
N PHE A 608 22.53 27.99 -9.08
CA PHE A 608 21.30 27.40 -8.52
C PHE A 608 20.19 28.42 -8.31
N VAL A 609 20.48 29.72 -8.40
CA VAL A 609 19.49 30.78 -8.17
C VAL A 609 19.14 31.57 -9.44
N THR A 610 19.73 31.20 -10.58
CA THR A 610 19.42 31.80 -11.89
C THR A 610 17.97 31.54 -12.32
N THR A 611 17.39 32.49 -13.06
CA THR A 611 16.05 32.35 -13.67
C THR A 611 15.97 31.09 -14.53
N ARG A 612 16.97 30.85 -15.39
CA ARG A 612 17.03 29.67 -16.25
C ARG A 612 16.99 28.35 -15.47
N TYR A 613 17.66 28.27 -14.33
CA TYR A 613 17.62 27.05 -13.50
C TYR A 613 16.25 26.85 -12.86
N ARG A 614 15.59 27.93 -12.46
CA ARG A 614 14.21 27.89 -11.93
C ARG A 614 13.22 27.43 -12.99
N GLU A 615 13.27 28.01 -14.19
CA GLU A 615 12.41 27.63 -15.32
C GLU A 615 12.57 26.15 -15.64
N LYS A 616 13.83 25.68 -15.80
CA LYS A 616 14.10 24.26 -16.00
C LYS A 616 13.58 23.37 -14.87
N ALA A 617 13.67 23.81 -13.61
CA ALA A 617 13.13 23.04 -12.50
C ALA A 617 11.61 22.87 -12.58
N LEU A 618 10.88 23.89 -13.06
CA LEU A 618 9.42 23.82 -13.25
C LEU A 618 9.04 22.93 -14.44
N GLU A 619 9.81 22.99 -15.53
CA GLU A 619 9.64 22.11 -16.70
C GLU A 619 9.88 20.64 -16.32
N ASP A 620 11.03 20.33 -15.72
CA ASP A 620 11.40 18.97 -15.33
C ASP A 620 10.40 18.38 -14.31
N ALA A 621 9.78 19.23 -13.49
CA ALA A 621 8.86 18.79 -12.44
C ALA A 621 7.57 18.14 -12.97
N ALA A 622 7.12 18.50 -14.18
CA ALA A 622 5.95 17.87 -14.79
C ALA A 622 6.18 16.37 -15.03
N ALA A 623 7.37 16.00 -15.50
CA ALA A 623 7.74 14.62 -15.82
C ALA A 623 7.88 13.74 -14.56
N TRP A 624 8.10 14.32 -13.38
CA TRP A 624 8.26 13.52 -12.16
C TRP A 624 7.04 12.67 -11.84
N ALA A 625 5.83 13.17 -12.12
CA ALA A 625 4.59 12.44 -11.84
C ALA A 625 4.46 11.15 -12.66
N GLU A 626 5.12 11.07 -13.81
CA GLU A 626 5.10 9.93 -14.74
C GLU A 626 6.34 9.04 -14.57
N GLU A 627 7.50 9.63 -14.30
CA GLU A 627 8.79 8.91 -14.28
C GLU A 627 9.23 8.46 -12.88
N GLN A 628 8.70 9.09 -11.83
CA GLN A 628 9.23 8.91 -10.48
C GLN A 628 8.20 8.22 -9.57
N PRO A 629 8.52 7.01 -9.03
CA PRO A 629 7.62 6.27 -8.14
C PRO A 629 7.13 7.07 -6.94
N PHE A 630 7.94 8.02 -6.45
CA PHE A 630 7.57 8.85 -5.32
C PHE A 630 6.40 9.80 -5.58
N ALA A 631 6.10 10.10 -6.85
CA ALA A 631 5.06 11.05 -7.25
C ALA A 631 3.78 10.37 -7.76
N TYR A 632 3.75 9.04 -7.90
CA TYR A 632 2.57 8.30 -8.37
C TYR A 632 1.32 8.51 -7.49
N SER A 633 1.53 8.77 -6.20
CA SER A 633 0.44 9.05 -5.25
C SER A 633 0.04 10.54 -5.19
N TRP A 634 0.66 11.42 -5.98
CA TRP A 634 0.41 12.87 -5.91
C TRP A 634 -0.85 13.27 -6.67
N PHE A 635 -1.98 13.09 -6.01
CA PHE A 635 -3.29 13.54 -6.46
C PHE A 635 -4.19 13.83 -5.25
N GLU A 636 -5.28 14.56 -5.49
CA GLU A 636 -6.34 14.77 -4.52
C GLU A 636 -7.48 13.80 -4.80
N ASP A 637 -7.96 13.12 -3.76
CA ASP A 637 -9.04 12.14 -3.88
C ASP A 637 -9.93 12.14 -2.64
N ASP A 638 -10.91 13.03 -2.63
CA ASP A 638 -11.93 13.08 -1.58
C ASP A 638 -13.28 13.58 -2.10
N VAL A 639 -14.25 13.63 -1.19
CA VAL A 639 -15.64 14.05 -1.51
C VAL A 639 -15.74 15.44 -2.13
N GLU A 640 -14.78 16.35 -1.90
CA GLU A 640 -14.81 17.67 -2.52
C GLU A 640 -14.40 17.59 -4.00
N VAL A 641 -13.43 16.73 -4.34
CA VAL A 641 -13.07 16.43 -5.73
C VAL A 641 -14.27 15.86 -6.47
N ASP A 642 -14.95 14.87 -5.88
CA ASP A 642 -16.16 14.25 -6.45
C ASP A 642 -17.19 15.32 -6.83
N ARG A 643 -17.54 16.20 -5.88
CA ARG A 643 -18.51 17.30 -6.09
C ARG A 643 -18.06 18.31 -7.16
N VAL A 644 -16.78 18.64 -7.19
CA VAL A 644 -16.23 19.62 -8.15
C VAL A 644 -16.29 19.06 -9.56
N VAL A 645 -15.90 17.80 -9.76
CA VAL A 645 -15.93 17.13 -11.06
C VAL A 645 -17.37 16.93 -11.53
N GLU A 646 -18.26 16.40 -10.71
CA GLU A 646 -19.68 16.22 -11.04
C GLU A 646 -20.35 17.54 -11.47
N LYS A 647 -20.06 18.63 -10.74
CA LYS A 647 -20.56 19.96 -11.09
C LYS A 647 -19.97 20.48 -12.40
N ALA A 648 -18.71 20.18 -12.68
CA ALA A 648 -18.05 20.59 -13.93
C ALA A 648 -18.65 19.85 -15.14
N LEU A 649 -18.90 18.54 -15.02
CA LEU A 649 -19.55 17.72 -16.04
C LEU A 649 -21.01 18.11 -16.28
N GLY A 650 -21.73 18.44 -15.20
CA GLY A 650 -23.16 18.77 -15.26
C GLY A 650 -24.00 17.63 -15.85
N LYS A 651 -25.19 17.95 -16.38
CA LYS A 651 -26.11 16.95 -16.97
C LYS A 651 -25.74 16.51 -18.40
N ARG A 652 -24.60 16.94 -18.95
CA ARG A 652 -24.27 16.74 -20.38
C ARG A 652 -23.57 15.40 -20.58
N ARG A 653 -23.88 14.74 -21.71
CA ARG A 653 -23.33 13.44 -22.13
C ARG A 653 -21.90 13.46 -22.65
N ARG A 654 -21.24 14.63 -22.77
CA ARG A 654 -19.88 14.75 -23.33
C ARG A 654 -18.92 15.18 -22.22
N LEU A 655 -17.94 14.32 -21.95
CA LEU A 655 -16.84 14.56 -21.03
C LEU A 655 -15.99 15.74 -21.55
N ASP A 656 -15.80 16.75 -20.71
CA ASP A 656 -14.94 17.91 -20.97
C ASP A 656 -13.82 17.89 -19.93
N VAL A 657 -12.71 17.26 -20.31
CA VAL A 657 -11.58 16.95 -19.42
C VAL A 657 -10.91 18.23 -18.94
N ASP A 658 -10.61 19.15 -19.85
CA ASP A 658 -9.96 20.44 -19.54
C ASP A 658 -10.78 21.22 -18.52
N LYS A 659 -12.09 21.29 -18.70
CA LYS A 659 -12.99 21.96 -17.74
C LYS A 659 -12.95 21.32 -16.36
N CYS A 660 -12.81 20.00 -16.27
CA CYS A 660 -12.72 19.30 -14.99
C CYS A 660 -11.37 19.55 -14.30
N ILE A 661 -10.28 19.48 -15.05
CA ILE A 661 -8.93 19.80 -14.56
C ILE A 661 -8.87 21.26 -14.06
N ASP A 662 -9.40 22.20 -14.83
CA ASP A 662 -9.52 23.62 -14.46
C ASP A 662 -10.32 23.81 -13.18
N ALA A 663 -11.42 23.06 -13.02
CA ALA A 663 -12.24 23.12 -11.83
C ALA A 663 -11.48 22.59 -10.61
N ILE A 664 -10.72 21.50 -10.74
CA ILE A 664 -9.87 20.95 -9.68
C ILE A 664 -8.76 21.95 -9.31
N LEU A 665 -8.03 22.51 -10.28
CA LEU A 665 -7.01 23.53 -10.05
C LEU A 665 -7.56 24.69 -9.21
N LYS A 666 -8.70 25.25 -9.62
CA LYS A 666 -9.28 26.46 -9.04
C LYS A 666 -10.04 26.21 -7.74
N LYS A 667 -10.68 25.05 -7.58
CA LYS A 667 -11.60 24.77 -6.45
C LYS A 667 -11.05 23.78 -5.43
N ILE A 668 -10.01 23.02 -5.77
CA ILE A 668 -9.37 22.06 -4.87
C ILE A 668 -7.93 22.49 -4.57
N LEU A 669 -7.08 22.58 -5.59
CA LEU A 669 -5.65 22.82 -5.40
C LEU A 669 -5.34 24.23 -4.89
N GLN A 670 -6.03 25.25 -5.41
CA GLN A 670 -5.83 26.63 -4.95
C GLN A 670 -6.21 26.81 -3.46
N PRO A 671 -7.38 26.34 -2.96
CA PRO A 671 -7.65 26.32 -1.52
C PRO A 671 -6.66 25.49 -0.69
N ARG A 672 -6.09 24.43 -1.27
CA ARG A 672 -5.11 23.54 -0.61
C ARG A 672 -3.66 23.92 -0.88
N ARG A 673 -3.40 25.10 -1.45
CA ARG A 673 -2.05 25.56 -1.85
C ARG A 673 -1.04 25.44 -0.72
N SER A 674 -1.40 25.83 0.50
CA SER A 674 -0.53 25.72 1.68
C SER A 674 -0.15 24.28 2.04
N GLN A 675 -1.06 23.31 1.84
CA GLN A 675 -0.79 21.89 2.07
C GLN A 675 0.18 21.35 1.01
N TRP A 676 0.03 21.77 -0.24
CA TRP A 676 0.98 21.44 -1.31
C TRP A 676 2.36 22.05 -1.08
N VAL A 677 2.44 23.27 -0.56
CA VAL A 677 3.71 23.84 -0.10
C VAL A 677 4.32 22.98 1.00
N GLU A 678 3.53 22.55 2.00
CA GLU A 678 4.00 21.66 3.07
C GLU A 678 4.60 20.36 2.50
N ARG A 679 3.87 19.70 1.59
CA ARG A 679 4.27 18.46 0.91
C ARG A 679 5.58 18.63 0.13
N LEU A 680 5.67 19.66 -0.70
CA LEU A 680 6.83 19.90 -1.57
C LEU A 680 8.08 20.31 -0.77
N VAL A 681 7.91 21.05 0.33
CA VAL A 681 9.03 21.36 1.23
C VAL A 681 9.53 20.10 1.93
N LEU A 682 8.63 19.21 2.38
CA LEU A 682 9.05 17.91 2.94
C LEU A 682 9.75 17.04 1.89
N ALA A 683 9.27 17.02 0.64
CA ALA A 683 9.92 16.32 -0.46
C ALA A 683 11.33 16.88 -0.73
N ALA A 684 11.51 18.21 -0.73
CA ALA A 684 12.82 18.83 -0.88
C ALA A 684 13.78 18.47 0.27
N LEU A 685 13.28 18.45 1.52
CA LEU A 685 14.07 18.05 2.68
C LEU A 685 14.46 16.57 2.64
N TRP A 686 13.55 15.69 2.19
CA TRP A 686 13.81 14.28 1.97
C TRP A 686 14.90 14.05 0.91
N LEU A 687 14.75 14.68 -0.27
CA LEU A 687 15.74 14.61 -1.35
C LEU A 687 17.11 15.13 -0.88
N LYS A 688 17.13 16.21 -0.10
CA LYS A 688 18.36 16.76 0.46
C LYS A 688 19.03 15.81 1.46
N ALA A 689 18.23 15.07 2.25
CA ALA A 689 18.71 14.10 3.22
C ALA A 689 19.12 12.76 2.58
N ALA A 690 18.69 12.50 1.35
CA ALA A 690 18.96 11.26 0.63
C ALA A 690 20.44 11.16 0.23
N LYS A 691 21.03 9.98 0.40
CA LYS A 691 22.40 9.72 -0.07
C LYS A 691 22.51 9.69 -1.59
N LYS A 692 21.46 9.22 -2.26
CA LYS A 692 21.32 9.16 -3.72
C LYS A 692 19.91 9.63 -4.08
N PRO A 693 19.67 10.94 -4.15
CA PRO A 693 18.35 11.45 -4.47
C PRO A 693 17.99 11.10 -5.93
N PRO A 694 16.74 10.70 -6.22
CA PRO A 694 16.29 10.41 -7.58
C PRO A 694 16.25 11.66 -8.46
N VAL A 695 15.98 12.83 -7.87
CA VAL A 695 16.00 14.13 -8.55
C VAL A 695 16.75 15.16 -7.70
N PRO A 696 17.32 16.24 -8.29
CA PRO A 696 18.00 17.27 -7.53
C PRO A 696 17.05 17.96 -6.52
N TRP A 697 17.43 18.00 -5.25
CA TRP A 697 16.60 18.65 -4.22
C TRP A 697 16.46 20.15 -4.47
N GLU A 698 17.43 20.75 -5.16
CA GLU A 698 17.44 22.15 -5.57
C GLU A 698 16.27 22.47 -6.51
N GLN A 699 15.95 21.55 -7.44
CA GLN A 699 14.81 21.71 -8.32
C GLN A 699 13.50 21.64 -7.53
N MET A 700 13.35 20.64 -6.65
CA MET A 700 12.17 20.51 -5.78
C MET A 700 11.96 21.76 -4.90
N ALA A 701 13.04 22.37 -4.39
CA ALA A 701 12.96 23.60 -3.62
C ALA A 701 12.45 24.80 -4.45
N HIS A 702 12.80 24.89 -5.74
CA HIS A 702 12.26 25.92 -6.64
C HIS A 702 10.79 25.69 -6.97
N VAL A 703 10.39 24.44 -7.19
CA VAL A 703 8.98 24.09 -7.40
C VAL A 703 8.16 24.43 -6.15
N ALA A 704 8.65 24.07 -4.96
CA ALA A 704 8.02 24.47 -3.69
C ALA A 704 7.93 25.99 -3.54
N ALA A 705 8.94 26.74 -3.99
CA ALA A 705 8.93 28.20 -3.97
C ALA A 705 7.90 28.80 -4.94
N ALA A 706 7.76 28.26 -6.15
CA ALA A 706 6.76 28.68 -7.11
C ALA A 706 5.34 28.42 -6.59
N VAL A 707 5.09 27.24 -6.02
CA VAL A 707 3.79 26.92 -5.38
C VAL A 707 3.56 27.78 -4.14
N ALA A 708 4.60 28.22 -3.43
CA ALA A 708 4.45 29.13 -2.29
C ALA A 708 4.19 30.59 -2.68
N ASP A 709 4.49 31.00 -3.91
CA ASP A 709 4.33 32.36 -4.40
C ASP A 709 2.87 32.62 -4.80
N GLU A 710 2.09 33.21 -3.91
CA GLU A 710 0.66 33.52 -4.13
C GLU A 710 0.39 34.44 -5.34
N THR A 711 1.41 35.11 -5.87
CA THR A 711 1.28 35.95 -7.07
C THR A 711 1.31 35.14 -8.37
N LEU A 712 1.87 33.91 -8.33
CA LEU A 712 1.94 33.00 -9.46
C LEU A 712 0.69 32.09 -9.48
N PRO A 713 -0.14 32.12 -10.52
CA PRO A 713 -1.27 31.20 -10.67
C PRO A 713 -0.81 29.74 -10.72
N LEU A 714 -1.56 28.82 -10.09
CA LEU A 714 -1.20 27.39 -10.12
C LEU A 714 -1.26 26.79 -11.53
N GLU A 715 -2.08 27.35 -12.42
CA GLU A 715 -2.17 26.97 -13.83
C GLU A 715 -0.88 27.27 -14.62
N GLU A 716 -0.02 28.15 -14.13
CA GLU A 716 1.31 28.42 -14.71
C GLU A 716 2.41 27.50 -14.15
N ILE A 717 2.07 26.59 -13.22
CA ILE A 717 3.01 25.65 -12.61
C ILE A 717 2.72 24.24 -13.17
N PRO A 718 3.55 23.72 -14.10
CA PRO A 718 3.26 22.46 -14.82
C PRO A 718 2.95 21.27 -13.89
N LEU A 719 3.69 21.12 -12.79
CA LEU A 719 3.43 20.06 -11.81
C LEU A 719 2.01 20.14 -11.23
N MET A 720 1.49 21.33 -10.96
CA MET A 720 0.15 21.49 -10.37
C MET A 720 -0.96 21.16 -11.36
N VAL A 721 -0.74 21.44 -12.65
CA VAL A 721 -1.63 21.02 -13.74
C VAL A 721 -1.66 19.49 -13.85
N MET A 722 -0.49 18.84 -13.79
CA MET A 722 -0.38 17.37 -13.78
C MET A 722 -1.10 16.74 -12.60
N ILE A 723 -0.90 17.27 -11.39
CA ILE A 723 -1.60 16.80 -10.18
C ILE A 723 -3.13 16.91 -10.34
N ALA A 724 -3.63 18.00 -10.93
CA ALA A 724 -5.05 18.14 -11.19
C ALA A 724 -5.56 17.10 -12.20
N GLY A 725 -4.77 16.82 -13.24
CA GLY A 725 -5.02 15.73 -14.19
C GLY A 725 -5.10 14.36 -13.51
N HIS A 726 -4.12 14.03 -12.66
CA HIS A 726 -4.11 12.77 -11.90
C HIS A 726 -5.28 12.68 -10.91
N SER A 727 -5.68 13.79 -10.30
CA SER A 727 -6.85 13.86 -9.42
C SER A 727 -8.14 13.55 -10.18
N PHE A 728 -8.27 14.08 -11.41
CA PHE A 728 -9.37 13.74 -12.30
C PHE A 728 -9.32 12.28 -12.78
N GLY A 729 -8.13 11.78 -13.13
CA GLY A 729 -7.93 10.38 -13.50
C GLY A 729 -8.32 9.40 -12.38
N ALA A 730 -7.92 9.69 -11.14
CA ALA A 730 -8.32 8.91 -9.98
C ALA A 730 -9.85 8.90 -9.77
N TRP A 731 -10.52 10.03 -10.03
CA TRP A 731 -11.98 10.09 -10.04
C TRP A 731 -12.59 9.24 -11.15
N MET A 732 -12.07 9.31 -12.39
CA MET A 732 -12.58 8.55 -13.52
C MET A 732 -12.46 7.04 -13.32
N GLY A 733 -11.31 6.57 -12.83
CA GLY A 733 -11.09 5.14 -12.56
C GLY A 733 -12.20 4.56 -11.68
N ARG A 734 -12.59 5.28 -10.61
CA ARG A 734 -13.69 4.85 -9.74
C ARG A 734 -15.07 4.81 -10.41
N GLN A 735 -15.32 5.69 -11.38
CA GLN A 735 -16.63 5.74 -12.06
C GLN A 735 -16.80 4.59 -13.05
N GLU A 736 -15.72 4.19 -13.72
CA GLU A 736 -15.71 3.02 -14.61
C GLU A 736 -15.85 1.70 -13.83
N GLU A 737 -15.44 1.69 -12.56
CA GLU A 737 -15.51 0.55 -11.64
C GLU A 737 -16.87 0.38 -10.94
N GLY A 738 -17.73 1.41 -10.93
CA GLY A 738 -19.04 1.41 -10.26
C GLY A 738 -20.26 1.24 -11.20
N GLY A 739 -20.03 1.04 -12.49
CA GLY A 739 -21.05 0.99 -13.56
C GLY A 739 -21.49 -0.40 -13.97
#